data_AF-A0A836RQ49-F1
#
_entry.id   AF-A0A836RQ49-F1
#
_cell.length_a   1.000
_cell.length_b   1.000
_cell.length_c   1.000
_cell.angle_alpha   90.00
_cell.angle_beta   90.00
_cell.angle_gamma   90.00
#
_symmetry.space_group_name_H-M   'P 1'
#
loop_
_entity.id
_entity.type
_entity.pdbx_description
1 polymer ?
#
loop_
_entity_poly.entity_id
_entity_poly.type
_entity_poly.pdbx_seq_one_letter_code
_entity_poly.pdbx_strand_id
1 'polypeptide(L)'
;MVLLLLAVSVFGSTRVIQVPIKSKKDIHRLRRFPIYRLEDNSLQLLVTPQDLTKLKNLGYHYHVLIDDYEGYLSWLKRRGKYHSYHELDSILNYYAKEYPNISRLETLGYSVQGRCIFSMKISDNPGQDEVEPEMRLIGNMHGDEFIGCEIPLYFLTYLLDNHNSPQVKGLIDSIEFFIIPMLNPDGHELNQRYNANGVDLNRDCGYFWEGWGNSPSPFSQPESRVYLRHNYEHNNTTIEYNYHSVQQYVNYVWDYHPHDPPDSAYIVQLSQIYASQAGLQVINGYEWYQVCGSLQDASFGGIGSLAWTIETLQPSNPAQIDQICYENRDALLSVAQRVKWGIYGLVTDSISGRPIWAKVRIVEPVRWHCYTDTVNGDYHKMLPAGTYDIEFWAPGYQPMRRSNIQVPPQGAVRVDGKLLPDSTKYYGFQVVAVKYARHTEDSINTQPYDALGPTDNRFFSLGRSGFIIIDMHRPIRNGPGDDLTVYEGDDGLTEGYTVYVSDSWSGPWKNLGSGSGIQGFDLGSVTDARYVRIVDDGSSTSGPFAGFDLDAIEARYVVPGVCEEREPISGFEIGPNPGPWVWLNYTLSRSSGVEITLYDPSGRSIFKRCFHQAPGHYRLRIDHSDLPSGIYFLSFQTPEVKRIEKIILIR
;
A
#
# COMPACT_ATOMS: atom_id res chain seq x y z
N MET A 1 -20.87 8.86 24.70
CA MET A 1 -22.35 9.02 24.69
C MET A 1 -22.87 8.01 23.69
N VAL A 2 -23.38 6.89 24.20
CA VAL A 2 -23.81 5.70 23.45
C VAL A 2 -25.08 6.04 22.67
N LEU A 3 -25.08 5.90 21.34
CA LEU A 3 -26.32 5.93 20.56
C LEU A 3 -26.85 4.49 20.50
N LEU A 4 -27.85 4.23 21.36
CA LEU A 4 -28.67 3.02 21.33
C LEU A 4 -29.30 2.88 19.93
N LEU A 5 -29.02 1.76 19.27
CA LEU A 5 -29.97 1.10 18.35
C LEU A 5 -31.15 0.62 19.20
N LEU A 6 -32.07 1.54 19.47
CA LEU A 6 -33.38 1.22 20.00
C LEU A 6 -34.19 0.58 18.88
N ALA A 7 -34.45 -0.72 19.02
CA ALA A 7 -35.54 -1.39 18.33
C ALA A 7 -36.83 -0.63 18.61
N VAL A 8 -37.27 0.16 17.63
CA VAL A 8 -38.58 0.78 17.61
C VAL A 8 -39.31 0.24 16.40
N SER A 9 -40.15 -0.75 16.65
CA SER A 9 -41.22 -1.16 15.75
C SER A 9 -42.22 -0.02 15.59
N VAL A 10 -41.97 0.86 14.62
CA VAL A 10 -42.96 1.83 14.11
C VAL A 10 -42.95 1.73 12.59
N PHE A 11 -44.11 1.33 12.04
CA PHE A 11 -44.39 1.04 10.64
C PHE A 11 -43.66 1.93 9.60
N GLY A 12 -42.67 1.33 8.92
CA GLY A 12 -42.13 1.74 7.62
C GLY A 12 -40.61 1.55 7.50
N SER A 13 -40.15 1.00 6.37
CA SER A 13 -38.74 0.79 6.03
C SER A 13 -37.97 2.11 5.90
N THR A 14 -36.69 2.09 6.27
CA THR A 14 -35.75 3.19 5.98
C THR A 14 -35.62 3.36 4.47
N ARG A 15 -35.56 4.61 4.00
CA ARG A 15 -35.48 4.95 2.57
C ARG A 15 -34.25 5.78 2.26
N VAL A 16 -33.72 5.64 1.06
CA VAL A 16 -32.83 6.66 0.49
C VAL A 16 -33.67 7.56 -0.40
N ILE A 17 -33.66 8.85 -0.11
CA ILE A 17 -34.38 9.86 -0.89
C ILE A 17 -33.42 10.92 -1.41
N GLN A 18 -33.71 11.50 -2.55
CA GLN A 18 -32.99 12.64 -3.10
C GLN A 18 -33.80 13.92 -2.87
N VAL A 19 -33.17 14.90 -2.22
CA VAL A 19 -33.73 16.22 -1.93
C VAL A 19 -32.95 17.27 -2.72
N PRO A 20 -33.58 18.04 -3.62
CA PRO A 20 -32.91 19.12 -4.34
C PRO A 20 -32.37 20.18 -3.37
N ILE A 21 -31.16 20.66 -3.62
CA ILE A 21 -30.56 21.77 -2.89
C ILE A 21 -30.74 23.03 -3.73
N LYS A 22 -31.43 24.05 -3.20
CA LYS A 22 -31.61 25.34 -3.90
C LYS A 22 -30.75 26.45 -3.32
N SER A 23 -30.31 26.31 -2.06
CA SER A 23 -29.49 27.31 -1.38
C SER A 23 -28.67 26.73 -0.22
N LYS A 24 -27.68 27.49 0.25
CA LYS A 24 -26.85 27.13 1.43
C LYS A 24 -27.67 26.86 2.70
N LYS A 25 -28.82 27.54 2.83
CA LYS A 25 -29.74 27.34 3.97
C LYS A 25 -30.35 25.93 3.98
N ASP A 26 -30.49 25.33 2.80
CA ASP A 26 -31.08 24.01 2.69
C ASP A 26 -30.13 22.96 3.28
N ILE A 27 -28.83 23.06 2.99
CA ILE A 27 -27.83 22.15 3.55
C ILE A 27 -27.75 22.26 5.08
N HIS A 28 -27.78 23.49 5.64
CA HIS A 28 -27.78 23.66 7.10
C HIS A 28 -29.02 23.03 7.78
N ARG A 29 -30.16 23.00 7.08
CA ARG A 29 -31.39 22.37 7.58
C ARG A 29 -31.36 20.85 7.37
N LEU A 30 -30.88 20.40 6.22
CA LEU A 30 -30.88 19.00 5.79
C LEU A 30 -29.75 18.18 6.44
N ARG A 31 -28.64 18.79 6.87
CA ARG A 31 -27.58 18.12 7.66
C ARG A 31 -28.05 17.54 9.00
N ARG A 32 -29.27 17.89 9.42
CA ARG A 32 -29.91 17.34 10.62
C ARG A 32 -30.46 15.93 10.37
N PHE A 33 -30.52 15.51 9.11
CA PHE A 33 -30.85 14.15 8.69
C PHE A 33 -29.56 13.41 8.33
N PRO A 34 -29.53 12.07 8.46
CA PRO A 34 -28.41 11.27 7.99
C PRO A 34 -28.20 11.46 6.49
N ILE A 35 -27.05 12.04 6.12
CA ILE A 35 -26.68 12.22 4.71
C ILE A 35 -26.16 10.89 4.20
N TYR A 36 -26.81 10.36 3.16
CA TYR A 36 -26.38 9.16 2.46
C TYR A 36 -25.33 9.49 1.40
N ARG A 37 -25.61 10.46 0.53
CA ARG A 37 -24.70 10.95 -0.51
C ARG A 37 -25.00 12.40 -0.85
N LEU A 38 -24.02 13.13 -1.37
CA LEU A 38 -24.20 14.46 -1.93
C LEU A 38 -23.92 14.40 -3.42
N GLU A 39 -24.86 14.93 -4.20
CA GLU A 39 -24.81 15.11 -5.64
C GLU A 39 -24.73 16.61 -5.94
N ASP A 40 -24.27 16.99 -7.14
CA ASP A 40 -24.02 18.38 -7.53
C ASP A 40 -25.15 19.37 -7.20
N ASN A 41 -26.41 18.94 -7.29
CA ASN A 41 -27.59 19.77 -7.03
C ASN A 41 -28.60 19.14 -6.05
N SER A 42 -28.21 18.11 -5.31
CA SER A 42 -29.14 17.41 -4.40
C SER A 42 -28.44 16.60 -3.31
N LEU A 43 -29.11 16.44 -2.17
CA LEU A 43 -28.69 15.54 -1.11
C LEU A 43 -29.47 14.24 -1.19
N GLN A 44 -28.78 13.11 -1.25
CA GLN A 44 -29.36 11.82 -0.93
C GLN A 44 -29.33 11.64 0.59
N LEU A 45 -30.48 11.41 1.21
CA LEU A 45 -30.64 11.26 2.66
C LEU A 45 -31.16 9.87 2.98
N LEU A 46 -30.64 9.28 4.06
CA LEU A 46 -31.17 8.05 4.64
C LEU A 46 -32.19 8.42 5.72
N VAL A 47 -33.46 8.13 5.48
CA VAL A 47 -34.58 8.69 6.24
C VAL A 47 -35.57 7.63 6.70
N THR A 48 -36.06 7.80 7.93
CA THR A 48 -37.20 7.03 8.46
C THR A 48 -38.54 7.64 8.02
N PRO A 49 -39.68 6.93 8.17
CA PRO A 49 -41.00 7.51 7.94
C PRO A 49 -41.27 8.80 8.75
N GLN A 50 -40.69 8.91 9.94
CA GLN A 50 -40.79 10.09 10.80
C GLN A 50 -39.99 11.26 10.22
N ASP A 51 -38.82 11.00 9.64
CA ASP A 51 -37.98 12.02 9.01
C ASP A 51 -38.60 12.55 7.71
N LEU A 52 -39.28 11.69 6.94
CA LEU A 52 -40.07 12.12 5.79
C LEU A 52 -41.15 13.14 6.18
N THR A 53 -41.81 12.92 7.31
CA THR A 53 -42.81 13.86 7.85
C THR A 53 -42.16 15.19 8.23
N LYS A 54 -40.98 15.17 8.87
CA LYS A 54 -40.21 16.39 9.20
C LYS A 54 -39.77 17.14 7.94
N LEU A 55 -39.27 16.44 6.92
CA LEU A 55 -38.84 17.03 5.65
C LEU A 55 -40.01 17.72 4.93
N LYS A 56 -41.18 17.06 4.91
CA LYS A 56 -42.40 17.63 4.35
C LYS A 56 -42.84 18.88 5.11
N ASN A 57 -42.79 18.87 6.44
CA ASN A 57 -43.10 20.04 7.28
C ASN A 57 -42.10 21.20 7.09
N LEU A 58 -40.86 20.90 6.71
CA LEU A 58 -39.85 21.90 6.35
C LEU A 58 -40.01 22.44 4.92
N GLY A 59 -40.97 21.92 4.15
CA GLY A 59 -41.29 22.39 2.79
C GLY A 59 -40.44 21.77 1.69
N TYR A 60 -39.73 20.66 1.95
CA TYR A 60 -38.93 19.98 0.93
C TYR A 60 -39.75 18.97 0.14
N HIS A 61 -39.58 19.00 -1.18
CA HIS A 61 -39.95 17.90 -2.07
C HIS A 61 -38.77 16.95 -2.21
N TYR A 62 -39.05 15.66 -2.37
CA TYR A 62 -38.04 14.63 -2.50
C TYR A 62 -38.48 13.55 -3.49
N HIS A 63 -37.49 12.86 -4.05
CA HIS A 63 -37.67 11.65 -4.86
C HIS A 63 -37.17 10.44 -4.08
N VAL A 64 -37.93 9.35 -4.04
CA VAL A 64 -37.44 8.12 -3.41
C VAL A 64 -36.53 7.41 -4.40
N LEU A 65 -35.28 7.18 -3.99
CA LEU A 65 -34.30 6.40 -4.76
C LEU A 65 -34.36 4.93 -4.37
N ILE A 66 -34.43 4.65 -3.06
CA ILE A 66 -34.51 3.30 -2.50
C ILE A 66 -35.64 3.30 -1.48
N ASP A 67 -36.70 2.54 -1.77
CA ASP A 67 -37.92 2.51 -0.93
C ASP A 67 -37.81 1.55 0.27
N ASP A 68 -36.96 0.54 0.16
CA ASP A 68 -36.60 -0.39 1.23
C ASP A 68 -35.08 -0.54 1.28
N TYR A 69 -34.45 0.31 2.09
CA TYR A 69 -32.99 0.33 2.22
C TYR A 69 -32.45 -0.97 2.84
N GLU A 70 -33.18 -1.57 3.78
CA GLU A 70 -32.76 -2.83 4.40
C GLU A 70 -32.87 -3.99 3.41
N GLY A 71 -33.96 -4.05 2.63
CA GLY A 71 -34.09 -4.99 1.52
C GLY A 71 -33.04 -4.78 0.42
N TYR A 72 -32.68 -3.53 0.13
CA TYR A 72 -31.60 -3.19 -0.82
C TYR A 72 -30.24 -3.64 -0.31
N LEU A 73 -29.88 -3.35 0.95
CA LEU A 73 -28.64 -3.85 1.57
C LEU A 73 -28.59 -5.38 1.60
N SER A 74 -29.74 -6.02 1.89
CA SER A 74 -29.86 -7.47 1.86
C SER A 74 -29.64 -8.03 0.44
N TRP A 75 -30.13 -7.33 -0.59
CA TRP A 75 -29.85 -7.66 -1.99
C TRP A 75 -28.41 -7.39 -2.40
N LEU A 76 -27.81 -6.28 -1.96
CA LEU A 76 -26.42 -5.96 -2.21
C LEU A 76 -25.52 -7.07 -1.69
N LYS A 77 -25.75 -7.51 -0.45
CA LYS A 77 -24.98 -8.59 0.18
C LYS A 77 -25.36 -9.99 -0.31
N ARG A 78 -26.26 -10.14 -1.29
CA ARG A 78 -26.54 -11.46 -1.88
C ARG A 78 -25.30 -11.92 -2.63
N ARG A 79 -24.94 -13.18 -2.37
CA ARG A 79 -23.82 -13.86 -3.00
C ARG A 79 -24.19 -14.27 -4.44
N GLY A 80 -23.20 -14.73 -5.20
CA GLY A 80 -23.39 -15.29 -6.54
C GLY A 80 -23.58 -14.24 -7.62
N LYS A 81 -23.02 -13.04 -7.45
CA LYS A 81 -23.06 -11.96 -8.44
C LYS A 81 -21.76 -11.17 -8.45
N TYR A 82 -21.54 -10.45 -9.52
CA TYR A 82 -20.48 -9.44 -9.62
C TYR A 82 -21.02 -8.07 -9.26
N HIS A 83 -20.32 -7.34 -8.40
CA HIS A 83 -20.68 -6.02 -7.94
C HIS A 83 -20.08 -4.94 -8.82
N SER A 84 -20.88 -3.94 -9.19
CA SER A 84 -20.35 -2.67 -9.71
C SER A 84 -19.55 -1.93 -8.63
N TYR A 85 -18.75 -0.94 -9.05
CA TYR A 85 -18.02 -0.07 -8.13
C TYR A 85 -18.95 0.59 -7.10
N HIS A 86 -20.13 1.04 -7.55
CA HIS A 86 -21.13 1.67 -6.70
C HIS A 86 -21.68 0.71 -5.63
N GLU A 87 -21.94 -0.53 -6.00
CA GLU A 87 -22.41 -1.55 -5.06
C GLU A 87 -21.33 -1.90 -4.05
N LEU A 88 -20.08 -2.04 -4.49
CA LEU A 88 -18.92 -2.25 -3.63
C LEU A 88 -18.76 -1.09 -2.62
N ASP A 89 -18.77 0.17 -3.07
CA ASP A 89 -18.75 1.37 -2.21
C ASP A 89 -19.84 1.30 -1.13
N SER A 90 -21.06 0.95 -1.53
CA SER A 90 -22.20 0.83 -0.62
C SER A 90 -22.01 -0.28 0.43
N ILE A 91 -21.47 -1.43 0.02
CA ILE A 91 -21.19 -2.57 0.91
C ILE A 91 -20.10 -2.21 1.92
N LEU A 92 -18.99 -1.63 1.47
CA LEU A 92 -17.87 -1.26 2.33
C LEU A 92 -18.27 -0.19 3.36
N ASN A 93 -19.01 0.85 2.95
CA ASN A 93 -19.52 1.87 3.88
C ASN A 93 -20.49 1.28 4.90
N TYR A 94 -21.31 0.30 4.50
CA TYR A 94 -22.19 -0.40 5.43
C TYR A 94 -21.39 -1.14 6.51
N TYR A 95 -20.41 -1.97 6.11
CA TYR A 95 -19.62 -2.75 7.06
C TYR A 95 -18.81 -1.86 8.01
N ALA A 96 -18.18 -0.80 7.50
CA ALA A 96 -17.44 0.15 8.34
C ALA A 96 -18.32 0.86 9.37
N LYS A 97 -19.59 1.11 9.04
CA LYS A 97 -20.56 1.72 9.95
C LYS A 97 -21.12 0.72 10.96
N GLU A 98 -21.36 -0.51 10.54
CA GLU A 98 -21.97 -1.55 11.38
C GLU A 98 -20.97 -2.15 12.37
N TYR A 99 -19.71 -2.29 11.97
CA TYR A 99 -18.64 -2.91 12.76
C TYR A 99 -17.47 -1.95 13.04
N PRO A 100 -17.69 -0.73 13.56
CA PRO A 100 -16.65 0.30 13.69
C PRO A 100 -15.58 -0.06 14.74
N ASN A 101 -15.87 -1.00 15.63
CA ASN A 101 -14.92 -1.48 16.64
C ASN A 101 -13.91 -2.49 16.06
N ILE A 102 -14.24 -3.14 14.94
CA ILE A 102 -13.40 -4.19 14.36
C ILE A 102 -13.12 -4.00 12.87
N SER A 103 -13.55 -2.86 12.30
CA SER A 103 -13.30 -2.51 10.92
C SER A 103 -13.14 -1.01 10.73
N ARG A 104 -12.34 -0.64 9.74
CA ARG A 104 -12.15 0.74 9.31
C ARG A 104 -11.98 0.78 7.79
N LEU A 105 -12.84 1.57 7.13
CA LEU A 105 -12.72 1.83 5.71
C LEU A 105 -11.73 2.97 5.47
N GLU A 106 -10.75 2.71 4.62
CA GLU A 106 -9.70 3.64 4.25
C GLU A 106 -9.74 3.91 2.75
N THR A 107 -9.44 5.16 2.38
CA THR A 107 -9.25 5.54 0.98
C THR A 107 -7.75 5.63 0.74
N LEU A 108 -7.19 4.63 0.06
CA LEU A 108 -5.75 4.57 -0.20
C LEU A 108 -5.33 5.54 -1.31
N GLY A 109 -6.26 5.85 -2.21
CA GLY A 109 -6.07 6.84 -3.27
C GLY A 109 -7.22 6.82 -4.26
N TYR A 110 -6.93 7.24 -5.49
CA TYR A 110 -7.90 7.44 -6.54
C TYR A 110 -7.40 6.83 -7.85
N SER A 111 -8.30 6.29 -8.65
CA SER A 111 -8.02 5.86 -10.02
C SER A 111 -7.80 7.04 -10.97
N VAL A 112 -7.52 6.77 -12.25
CA VAL A 112 -7.38 7.80 -13.29
C VAL A 112 -8.63 8.68 -13.46
N GLN A 113 -9.83 8.09 -13.41
CA GLN A 113 -11.12 8.79 -13.44
C GLN A 113 -11.60 9.19 -12.03
N GLY A 114 -10.73 8.98 -11.04
CA GLY A 114 -10.82 9.36 -9.65
C GLY A 114 -11.91 8.73 -8.82
N ARG A 115 -12.24 7.47 -9.13
CA ARG A 115 -12.91 6.58 -8.19
C ARG A 115 -11.98 6.29 -7.01
N CYS A 116 -12.50 6.31 -5.80
CA CYS A 116 -11.74 5.93 -4.61
C CYS A 116 -11.31 4.47 -4.70
N ILE A 117 -10.05 4.19 -4.38
CA ILE A 117 -9.54 2.83 -4.17
C ILE A 117 -9.59 2.58 -2.67
N PHE A 118 -10.42 1.63 -2.26
CA PHE A 118 -10.73 1.36 -0.87
C PHE A 118 -9.91 0.20 -0.31
N SER A 119 -9.52 0.32 0.97
CA SER A 119 -9.09 -0.79 1.80
C SER A 119 -10.01 -0.91 3.01
N MET A 120 -10.44 -2.12 3.34
CA MET A 120 -11.06 -2.41 4.63
C MET A 120 -9.99 -2.98 5.56
N LYS A 121 -9.57 -2.20 6.56
CA LYS A 121 -8.79 -2.71 7.69
C LYS A 121 -9.74 -3.47 8.63
N ILE A 122 -9.40 -4.70 9.00
CA ILE A 122 -10.11 -5.51 10.00
C ILE A 122 -9.08 -5.98 11.03
N SER A 123 -9.22 -5.54 12.29
CA SER A 123 -8.51 -6.04 13.49
C SER A 123 -9.41 -5.76 14.70
N ASP A 124 -9.06 -6.20 15.91
CA ASP A 124 -9.82 -5.87 17.11
C ASP A 124 -9.62 -4.41 17.58
N ASN A 125 -8.58 -3.72 17.10
CA ASN A 125 -8.37 -2.28 17.30
C ASN A 125 -8.03 -1.54 15.98
N PRO A 126 -8.96 -1.44 15.02
CA PRO A 126 -8.71 -0.96 13.65
C PRO A 126 -8.31 0.53 13.54
N GLY A 127 -8.34 1.27 14.65
CA GLY A 127 -7.89 2.66 14.74
C GLY A 127 -6.45 2.82 15.22
N GLN A 128 -5.78 1.72 15.58
CA GLN A 128 -4.41 1.67 16.06
C GLN A 128 -3.60 0.77 15.14
N ASP A 129 -2.28 0.92 15.22
CA ASP A 129 -1.30 0.01 14.63
C ASP A 129 -0.81 -0.87 15.78
N GLU A 130 -0.95 -2.18 15.63
CA GLU A 130 -0.69 -3.16 16.69
C GLU A 130 0.53 -4.01 16.35
N VAL A 131 1.13 -4.66 17.36
CA VAL A 131 2.26 -5.59 17.17
C VAL A 131 1.72 -6.94 16.67
N GLU A 132 1.15 -6.92 15.48
CA GLU A 132 0.44 -8.02 14.84
C GLU A 132 0.86 -8.16 13.38
N PRO A 133 0.93 -9.39 12.85
CA PRO A 133 1.24 -9.59 11.45
C PRO A 133 0.09 -9.07 10.59
N GLU A 134 0.45 -8.46 9.45
CA GLU A 134 -0.54 -8.00 8.49
C GLU A 134 -0.72 -9.01 7.34
N MET A 135 -1.96 -9.15 6.89
CA MET A 135 -2.36 -9.95 5.74
C MET A 135 -3.10 -9.07 4.74
N ARG A 136 -2.56 -8.98 3.51
CA ARG A 136 -3.14 -8.13 2.46
C ARG A 136 -3.79 -8.95 1.34
N LEU A 137 -4.99 -8.55 0.94
CA LEU A 137 -5.73 -9.15 -0.17
C LEU A 137 -6.05 -8.08 -1.21
N ILE A 138 -5.69 -8.33 -2.47
CA ILE A 138 -5.88 -7.38 -3.57
C ILE A 138 -6.67 -8.04 -4.69
N GLY A 139 -7.80 -7.43 -5.04
CA GLY A 139 -8.67 -7.90 -6.10
C GLY A 139 -8.71 -6.99 -7.31
N ASN A 140 -9.07 -7.58 -8.45
CA ASN A 140 -9.53 -6.86 -9.65
C ASN A 140 -8.57 -5.74 -10.07
N MET A 141 -7.27 -6.08 -10.13
CA MET A 141 -6.26 -5.20 -10.74
C MET A 141 -6.37 -5.18 -12.27
N HIS A 142 -6.84 -6.29 -12.86
CA HIS A 142 -7.42 -6.30 -14.19
C HIS A 142 -8.93 -6.13 -14.08
N GLY A 143 -9.47 -5.08 -14.71
CA GLY A 143 -10.85 -4.67 -14.48
C GLY A 143 -11.90 -5.67 -14.99
N ASP A 144 -11.59 -6.44 -16.04
CA ASP A 144 -12.47 -7.48 -16.60
C ASP A 144 -12.40 -8.83 -15.86
N GLU A 145 -11.59 -8.93 -14.81
CA GLU A 145 -11.45 -10.12 -13.95
C GLU A 145 -12.28 -9.91 -12.66
N PHE A 146 -13.60 -9.88 -12.82
CA PHE A 146 -14.61 -9.57 -11.81
C PHE A 146 -14.59 -10.49 -10.58
N ILE A 147 -14.35 -11.79 -10.75
CA ILE A 147 -14.26 -12.74 -9.63
C ILE A 147 -13.12 -12.39 -8.67
N GLY A 148 -12.08 -11.72 -9.19
CA GLY A 148 -10.99 -11.20 -8.37
C GLY A 148 -11.44 -10.14 -7.36
N CYS A 149 -12.54 -9.43 -7.61
CA CYS A 149 -13.17 -8.53 -6.63
C CYS A 149 -14.01 -9.29 -5.60
N GLU A 150 -14.74 -10.30 -6.06
CA GLU A 150 -15.68 -11.04 -5.22
C GLU A 150 -15.00 -11.91 -4.17
N ILE A 151 -13.83 -12.49 -4.45
CA ILE A 151 -13.13 -13.32 -3.47
C ILE A 151 -12.69 -12.52 -2.22
N PRO A 152 -11.96 -11.39 -2.33
CA PRO A 152 -11.65 -10.52 -1.20
C PRO A 152 -12.90 -9.93 -0.54
N LEU A 153 -13.88 -9.48 -1.33
CA LEU A 153 -15.15 -8.96 -0.79
C LEU A 153 -15.89 -10.05 0.02
N TYR A 154 -15.90 -11.28 -0.46
CA TYR A 154 -16.52 -12.38 0.25
C TYR A 154 -15.79 -12.66 1.57
N PHE A 155 -14.45 -12.72 1.56
CA PHE A 155 -13.67 -12.96 2.76
C PHE A 155 -13.88 -11.87 3.82
N LEU A 156 -13.87 -10.59 3.44
CA LEU A 156 -14.12 -9.49 4.40
C LEU A 156 -15.53 -9.57 4.99
N THR A 157 -16.55 -9.87 4.17
CA THR A 157 -17.92 -10.05 4.69
C THR A 157 -18.00 -11.23 5.64
N TYR A 158 -17.32 -12.33 5.33
CA TYR A 158 -17.30 -13.52 6.18
C TYR A 158 -16.66 -13.22 7.54
N LEU A 159 -15.53 -12.53 7.59
CA LEU A 159 -14.88 -12.15 8.85
C LEU A 159 -15.81 -11.30 9.73
N LEU A 160 -16.45 -10.28 9.15
CA LEU A 160 -17.32 -9.37 9.90
C LEU A 160 -18.63 -10.01 10.33
N ASP A 161 -19.29 -10.78 9.45
CA ASP A 161 -20.54 -11.47 9.78
C ASP A 161 -20.33 -12.57 10.84
N ASN A 162 -19.13 -13.16 10.90
CA ASN A 162 -18.81 -14.27 11.80
C ASN A 162 -17.85 -13.88 12.93
N HIS A 163 -17.65 -12.60 13.22
CA HIS A 163 -16.69 -12.10 14.23
C HIS A 163 -16.88 -12.69 15.64
N ASN A 164 -18.08 -13.18 15.97
CA ASN A 164 -18.36 -13.83 17.25
C ASN A 164 -17.99 -15.33 17.30
N SER A 165 -17.69 -15.95 16.15
CA SER A 165 -17.19 -17.32 16.10
C SER A 165 -15.80 -17.39 16.72
N PRO A 166 -15.49 -18.34 17.62
CA PRO A 166 -14.17 -18.44 18.25
C PRO A 166 -13.01 -18.48 17.25
N GLN A 167 -13.20 -19.14 16.09
CA GLN A 167 -12.18 -19.21 15.05
C GLN A 167 -11.91 -17.84 14.42
N VAL A 168 -12.96 -17.12 14.01
CA VAL A 168 -12.84 -15.83 13.33
C VAL A 168 -12.41 -14.75 14.32
N LYS A 169 -12.96 -14.75 15.53
CA LYS A 169 -12.52 -13.87 16.60
C LYS A 169 -11.02 -13.99 16.85
N GLY A 170 -10.52 -15.22 16.97
CA GLY A 170 -9.09 -15.45 17.18
C GLY A 170 -8.20 -15.00 16.02
N LEU A 171 -8.73 -14.88 14.80
CA LEU A 171 -8.01 -14.28 13.68
C LEU A 171 -8.03 -12.75 13.77
N ILE A 172 -9.20 -12.14 14.01
CA ILE A 172 -9.35 -10.68 14.12
C ILE A 172 -8.55 -10.11 15.31
N ASP A 173 -8.45 -10.85 16.42
CA ASP A 173 -7.69 -10.48 17.62
C ASP A 173 -6.16 -10.73 17.49
N SER A 174 -5.64 -11.14 16.33
CA SER A 174 -4.19 -11.44 16.22
C SER A 174 -3.58 -11.20 14.84
N ILE A 175 -4.32 -10.57 13.93
CA ILE A 175 -3.95 -10.30 12.55
C ILE A 175 -4.63 -9.01 12.12
N GLU A 176 -3.86 -8.12 11.51
CA GLU A 176 -4.42 -6.98 10.79
C GLU A 176 -4.69 -7.38 9.33
N PHE A 177 -5.96 -7.42 8.92
CA PHE A 177 -6.33 -7.67 7.54
C PHE A 177 -6.49 -6.36 6.77
N PHE A 178 -5.77 -6.20 5.66
CA PHE A 178 -5.96 -5.11 4.70
C PHE A 178 -6.56 -5.65 3.42
N ILE A 179 -7.85 -5.42 3.20
CA ILE A 179 -8.58 -6.02 2.08
C ILE A 179 -8.96 -4.93 1.08
N ILE A 180 -8.41 -5.04 -0.13
CA ILE A 180 -8.61 -4.11 -1.26
C ILE A 180 -9.35 -4.88 -2.38
N PRO A 181 -10.69 -4.91 -2.40
CA PRO A 181 -11.41 -5.72 -3.38
C PRO A 181 -11.23 -5.25 -4.83
N MET A 182 -11.01 -3.97 -5.06
CA MET A 182 -10.98 -3.40 -6.41
C MET A 182 -9.88 -2.35 -6.54
N LEU A 183 -8.74 -2.79 -7.08
CA LEU A 183 -7.60 -1.91 -7.36
C LEU A 183 -7.79 -1.08 -8.65
N ASN A 184 -8.49 -1.63 -9.66
CA ASN A 184 -8.76 -0.98 -10.94
C ASN A 184 -10.26 -0.71 -11.17
N PRO A 185 -10.87 0.21 -10.41
CA PRO A 185 -12.30 0.49 -10.53
C PRO A 185 -12.69 1.12 -11.88
N ASP A 186 -11.75 1.74 -12.59
CA ASP A 186 -12.03 2.29 -13.92
C ASP A 186 -12.12 1.20 -14.98
N GLY A 187 -11.16 0.27 -14.99
CA GLY A 187 -11.19 -0.88 -15.87
C GLY A 187 -12.42 -1.75 -15.62
N HIS A 188 -12.81 -1.92 -14.36
CA HIS A 188 -14.00 -2.68 -13.97
C HIS A 188 -15.29 -2.12 -14.55
N GLU A 189 -15.53 -0.82 -14.38
CA GLU A 189 -16.73 -0.17 -14.90
C GLU A 189 -16.75 -0.11 -16.44
N LEU A 190 -15.58 -0.17 -17.07
CA LEU A 190 -15.42 -0.26 -18.53
C LEU A 190 -15.41 -1.69 -19.06
N ASN A 191 -15.43 -2.71 -18.19
CA ASN A 191 -15.25 -4.12 -18.52
C ASN A 191 -14.00 -4.34 -19.42
N GLN A 192 -12.85 -3.89 -18.93
CA GLN A 192 -11.57 -4.05 -19.60
C GLN A 192 -10.46 -4.36 -18.60
N ARG A 193 -9.47 -5.14 -19.07
CA ARG A 193 -8.25 -5.45 -18.33
C ARG A 193 -7.50 -4.20 -17.83
N TYR A 194 -7.21 -3.30 -18.76
CA TYR A 194 -6.35 -2.13 -18.53
C TYR A 194 -7.04 -1.05 -17.68
N ASN A 195 -6.27 -0.18 -17.03
CA ASN A 195 -6.84 1.02 -16.40
C ASN A 195 -7.31 2.05 -17.45
N ALA A 196 -7.84 3.21 -17.02
CA ALA A 196 -8.40 4.19 -17.96
C ALA A 196 -7.37 4.83 -18.91
N ASN A 197 -6.07 4.71 -18.62
CA ASN A 197 -4.98 5.15 -19.52
C ASN A 197 -4.53 4.04 -20.48
N GLY A 198 -5.13 2.85 -20.46
CA GLY A 198 -4.74 1.72 -21.29
C GLY A 198 -3.46 1.01 -20.82
N VAL A 199 -3.09 1.16 -19.55
CA VAL A 199 -1.91 0.52 -18.94
C VAL A 199 -2.32 -0.73 -18.17
N ASP A 200 -1.53 -1.79 -18.31
CA ASP A 200 -1.69 -3.03 -17.55
C ASP A 200 -1.04 -2.83 -16.18
N LEU A 201 -1.85 -2.80 -15.13
CA LEU A 201 -1.35 -2.56 -13.77
C LEU A 201 -0.41 -3.66 -13.30
N ASN A 202 -0.53 -4.89 -13.82
CA ASN A 202 0.35 -6.00 -13.50
C ASN A 202 1.61 -6.05 -14.40
N ARG A 203 1.92 -4.94 -15.09
CA ARG A 203 3.20 -4.67 -15.77
C ARG A 203 3.81 -3.32 -15.34
N ASP A 204 3.14 -2.62 -14.42
CA ASP A 204 3.47 -1.26 -14.03
C ASP A 204 4.25 -1.18 -12.71
N CYS A 205 4.40 -2.28 -11.96
CA CYS A 205 5.16 -2.26 -10.70
C CYS A 205 6.67 -2.15 -10.96
N GLY A 206 7.40 -1.62 -9.97
CA GLY A 206 8.80 -1.22 -10.13
C GLY A 206 9.83 -2.34 -10.01
N TYR A 207 9.47 -3.54 -9.56
CA TYR A 207 10.43 -4.64 -9.41
C TYR A 207 10.61 -5.38 -10.73
N PHE A 208 11.83 -5.35 -11.28
CA PHE A 208 12.18 -5.81 -12.63
C PHE A 208 11.20 -5.32 -13.70
N TRP A 209 11.00 -4.00 -13.74
CA TRP A 209 10.14 -3.34 -14.71
C TRP A 209 10.81 -3.23 -16.09
N GLU A 210 10.12 -3.63 -17.16
CA GLU A 210 10.63 -3.58 -18.55
C GLU A 210 9.78 -2.70 -19.50
N GLY A 211 8.79 -1.97 -18.99
CA GLY A 211 7.90 -1.14 -19.82
C GLY A 211 6.87 -1.93 -20.64
N TRP A 212 6.54 -3.14 -20.19
CA TRP A 212 5.48 -3.96 -20.78
C TRP A 212 4.10 -3.39 -20.45
N GLY A 213 3.06 -3.88 -21.14
CA GLY A 213 1.67 -3.51 -20.84
C GLY A 213 1.37 -2.01 -21.00
N ASN A 214 2.04 -1.34 -21.93
CA ASN A 214 1.99 0.12 -22.16
C ASN A 214 2.45 0.97 -20.96
N SER A 215 3.14 0.39 -19.97
CA SER A 215 3.67 1.14 -18.84
C SER A 215 4.80 2.08 -19.31
N PRO A 216 4.67 3.42 -19.19
CA PRO A 216 5.70 4.37 -19.60
C PRO A 216 6.87 4.50 -18.60
N SER A 217 6.66 4.14 -17.33
CA SER A 217 7.67 4.19 -16.26
C SER A 217 7.24 3.29 -15.10
N PRO A 218 8.14 2.82 -14.23
CA PRO A 218 7.74 2.08 -13.03
C PRO A 218 6.79 2.93 -12.17
N PHE A 219 5.74 2.28 -11.67
CA PHE A 219 4.63 2.87 -10.93
C PHE A 219 4.09 4.14 -11.61
N SER A 220 3.87 4.10 -12.93
CA SER A 220 3.38 5.27 -13.67
C SER A 220 1.93 5.62 -13.34
N GLN A 221 1.12 4.64 -12.98
CA GLN A 221 -0.32 4.79 -12.80
C GLN A 221 -0.70 5.15 -11.36
N PRO A 222 -1.79 5.92 -11.15
CA PRO A 222 -2.21 6.27 -9.80
C PRO A 222 -2.61 5.02 -8.98
N GLU A 223 -3.15 3.97 -9.61
CA GLU A 223 -3.50 2.70 -8.97
C GLU A 223 -2.26 1.93 -8.46
N SER A 224 -1.21 1.78 -9.26
CA SER A 224 0.02 1.11 -8.83
C SER A 224 0.78 1.91 -7.76
N ARG A 225 0.69 3.24 -7.80
CA ARG A 225 1.22 4.13 -6.75
C ARG A 225 0.46 4.05 -5.43
N VAL A 226 -0.80 3.62 -5.45
CA VAL A 226 -1.55 3.34 -4.21
C VAL A 226 -0.89 2.18 -3.49
N TYR A 227 -0.62 1.09 -4.21
CA TYR A 227 0.10 -0.06 -3.67
C TYR A 227 1.48 0.33 -3.12
N LEU A 228 2.30 1.04 -3.91
CA LEU A 228 3.63 1.46 -3.46
C LEU A 228 3.56 2.29 -2.17
N ARG A 229 2.60 3.22 -2.07
CA ARG A 229 2.40 4.02 -0.86
C ARG A 229 1.95 3.18 0.32
N HIS A 230 1.02 2.25 0.10
CA HIS A 230 0.59 1.33 1.13
C HIS A 230 1.75 0.45 1.62
N ASN A 231 2.65 -0.01 0.75
CA ASN A 231 3.88 -0.70 1.18
C ASN A 231 4.78 0.17 2.05
N TYR A 232 4.83 1.49 1.84
CA TYR A 232 5.61 2.40 2.69
C TYR A 232 4.88 2.82 3.98
N GLU A 233 3.57 2.64 4.03
CA GLU A 233 2.74 2.87 5.22
C GLU A 233 2.68 1.61 6.10
N HIS A 234 2.67 0.44 5.46
CA HIS A 234 2.47 -0.89 6.00
C HIS A 234 3.58 -1.81 5.44
N ASN A 235 4.82 -1.53 5.84
CA ASN A 235 6.04 -2.15 5.32
C ASN A 235 6.40 -3.50 5.99
N ASN A 236 5.53 -3.95 6.90
CA ASN A 236 5.59 -5.20 7.66
C ASN A 236 4.54 -6.23 7.19
N THR A 237 3.87 -6.00 6.04
CA THR A 237 2.96 -6.98 5.46
C THR A 237 3.64 -8.33 5.30
N THR A 238 3.08 -9.36 5.95
CA THR A 238 3.71 -10.68 6.07
C THR A 238 3.36 -11.57 4.89
N ILE A 239 2.08 -11.56 4.50
CA ILE A 239 1.58 -12.29 3.32
C ILE A 239 0.64 -11.44 2.47
N GLU A 240 0.69 -11.66 1.17
CA GLU A 240 -0.18 -11.04 0.19
C GLU A 240 -0.77 -12.05 -0.81
N TYR A 241 -2.05 -11.90 -1.12
CA TYR A 241 -2.69 -12.56 -2.26
C TYR A 241 -3.31 -11.55 -3.20
N ASN A 242 -3.01 -11.66 -4.49
CA ASN A 242 -3.71 -10.92 -5.55
C ASN A 242 -4.53 -11.89 -6.41
N TYR A 243 -5.73 -11.48 -6.84
CA TYR A 243 -6.71 -12.38 -7.47
C TYR A 243 -7.00 -12.05 -8.93
N HIS A 244 -6.97 -13.11 -9.75
CA HIS A 244 -7.10 -13.12 -11.19
C HIS A 244 -8.06 -14.21 -11.69
N SER A 245 -8.42 -14.18 -12.97
CA SER A 245 -9.50 -15.02 -13.49
C SER A 245 -9.31 -15.68 -14.87
N VAL A 246 -8.07 -15.95 -15.29
CA VAL A 246 -7.76 -16.51 -16.61
C VAL A 246 -7.49 -18.02 -16.57
N GLN A 247 -6.93 -18.53 -15.47
CA GLN A 247 -6.59 -19.95 -15.29
C GLN A 247 -6.95 -20.48 -13.89
N GLN A 248 -6.46 -21.66 -13.49
CA GLN A 248 -6.77 -22.26 -12.18
C GLN A 248 -5.48 -22.61 -11.42
N TYR A 249 -4.74 -21.57 -11.03
CA TYR A 249 -3.43 -21.70 -10.43
C TYR A 249 -3.28 -20.95 -9.11
N VAL A 250 -2.47 -21.51 -8.23
CA VAL A 250 -1.72 -20.77 -7.22
C VAL A 250 -0.34 -20.51 -7.83
N ASN A 251 -0.20 -19.32 -8.40
CA ASN A 251 1.03 -18.83 -9.00
C ASN A 251 1.94 -18.25 -7.91
N TYR A 252 3.22 -18.63 -7.92
CA TYR A 252 4.20 -18.16 -6.95
C TYR A 252 5.45 -17.58 -7.61
N VAL A 253 6.18 -16.77 -6.85
CA VAL A 253 7.38 -16.05 -7.29
C VAL A 253 8.49 -16.99 -7.79
N TRP A 254 9.30 -16.58 -8.77
CA TRP A 254 9.23 -15.29 -9.48
C TRP A 254 8.41 -15.39 -10.75
N ASP A 255 7.79 -14.28 -11.15
CA ASP A 255 7.22 -14.17 -12.50
C ASP A 255 8.28 -13.72 -13.51
N TYR A 256 9.29 -12.93 -13.10
CA TYR A 256 10.27 -12.36 -14.02
C TYR A 256 11.45 -13.29 -14.35
N HIS A 257 11.72 -14.33 -13.54
CA HIS A 257 12.99 -15.07 -13.59
C HIS A 257 12.86 -16.57 -13.25
N PRO A 258 13.65 -17.47 -13.88
CA PRO A 258 13.58 -18.91 -13.63
C PRO A 258 14.24 -19.36 -12.31
N HIS A 259 15.22 -18.61 -11.80
CA HIS A 259 15.88 -18.98 -10.54
C HIS A 259 15.00 -18.69 -9.34
N ASP A 260 14.65 -19.74 -8.62
CA ASP A 260 13.90 -19.68 -7.37
C ASP A 260 14.56 -18.80 -6.30
N PRO A 261 13.77 -18.05 -5.51
CA PRO A 261 14.29 -17.36 -4.34
C PRO A 261 14.67 -18.37 -3.23
N PRO A 262 15.52 -17.96 -2.26
CA PRO A 262 15.88 -18.83 -1.13
C PRO A 262 14.70 -19.36 -0.31
N ASP A 263 13.56 -18.66 -0.35
CA ASP A 263 12.31 -18.97 0.36
C ASP A 263 11.41 -19.95 -0.42
N SER A 264 11.75 -20.31 -1.68
CA SER A 264 10.90 -21.07 -2.62
C SER A 264 10.30 -22.33 -2.01
N ALA A 265 11.09 -23.18 -1.35
CA ALA A 265 10.58 -24.42 -0.77
C ALA A 265 9.43 -24.20 0.23
N TYR A 266 9.49 -23.11 1.01
CA TYR A 266 8.43 -22.76 1.96
C TYR A 266 7.25 -22.07 1.28
N ILE A 267 7.52 -21.23 0.27
CA ILE A 267 6.49 -20.62 -0.58
C ILE A 267 5.65 -21.71 -1.25
N VAL A 268 6.28 -22.72 -1.86
CA VAL A 268 5.61 -23.88 -2.48
C VAL A 268 4.78 -24.66 -1.46
N GLN A 269 5.28 -24.85 -0.23
CA GLN A 269 4.51 -25.51 0.82
C GLN A 269 3.21 -24.76 1.13
N LEU A 270 3.27 -23.44 1.27
CA LEU A 270 2.10 -22.59 1.50
C LEU A 270 1.17 -22.56 0.27
N SER A 271 1.74 -22.55 -0.94
CA SER A 271 0.99 -22.67 -2.18
C SER A 271 0.15 -23.95 -2.20
N GLN A 272 0.73 -25.09 -1.80
CA GLN A 272 0.02 -26.38 -1.73
C GLN A 272 -1.09 -26.38 -0.67
N ILE A 273 -0.88 -25.71 0.47
CA ILE A 273 -1.93 -25.55 1.49
C ILE A 273 -3.12 -24.80 0.89
N TYR A 274 -2.87 -23.66 0.24
CA TYR A 274 -3.92 -22.88 -0.41
C TYR A 274 -4.60 -23.69 -1.53
N ALA A 275 -3.82 -24.25 -2.44
CA ALA A 275 -4.29 -25.00 -3.61
C ALA A 275 -5.16 -26.20 -3.22
N SER A 276 -4.79 -26.92 -2.16
CA SER A 276 -5.54 -28.10 -1.69
C SER A 276 -6.96 -27.77 -1.20
N GLN A 277 -7.16 -26.57 -0.64
CA GLN A 277 -8.48 -26.11 -0.20
C GLN A 277 -9.27 -25.52 -1.37
N ALA A 278 -8.59 -24.82 -2.27
CA ALA A 278 -9.22 -24.11 -3.39
C ALA A 278 -9.42 -24.96 -4.66
N GLY A 279 -8.93 -26.20 -4.68
CA GLY A 279 -8.99 -27.06 -5.87
C GLY A 279 -8.14 -26.56 -7.05
N LEU A 280 -7.04 -25.85 -6.76
CA LEU A 280 -6.15 -25.24 -7.76
C LEU A 280 -4.86 -26.05 -7.95
N GLN A 281 -4.09 -25.72 -8.99
CA GLN A 281 -2.75 -26.28 -9.22
C GLN A 281 -1.67 -25.27 -8.84
N VAL A 282 -0.53 -25.72 -8.33
CA VAL A 282 0.61 -24.83 -8.02
C VAL A 282 1.51 -24.71 -9.25
N ILE A 283 1.90 -23.48 -9.60
CA ILE A 283 2.80 -23.21 -10.73
C ILE A 283 3.76 -22.05 -10.41
N ASN A 284 5.01 -22.13 -10.84
CA ASN A 284 5.93 -20.98 -10.78
C ASN A 284 5.52 -19.97 -11.86
N GLY A 285 5.59 -18.68 -11.54
CA GLY A 285 5.21 -17.60 -12.45
C GLY A 285 5.92 -17.64 -13.78
N TYR A 286 7.23 -17.68 -13.73
CA TYR A 286 8.06 -17.73 -14.90
C TYR A 286 7.86 -19.03 -15.72
N GLU A 287 7.77 -20.19 -15.05
CA GLU A 287 7.50 -21.47 -15.73
C GLU A 287 6.15 -21.48 -16.47
N TRP A 288 5.16 -20.74 -15.97
CA TRP A 288 3.91 -20.52 -16.69
C TRP A 288 4.15 -19.61 -17.90
N TYR A 289 4.61 -18.38 -17.66
CA TYR A 289 5.15 -17.45 -18.64
C TYR A 289 5.79 -16.25 -17.95
N GLN A 290 6.87 -15.72 -18.51
CA GLN A 290 7.55 -14.56 -17.93
C GLN A 290 6.64 -13.32 -17.81
N VAL A 291 6.70 -12.64 -16.67
CA VAL A 291 6.11 -11.32 -16.43
C VAL A 291 7.11 -10.38 -15.77
N CYS A 292 7.28 -9.18 -16.35
CA CYS A 292 8.06 -8.10 -15.76
C CYS A 292 7.14 -7.00 -15.20
N GLY A 293 7.49 -6.45 -14.03
CA GLY A 293 6.71 -5.41 -13.35
C GLY A 293 5.40 -5.91 -12.72
N SER A 294 5.36 -7.17 -12.25
CA SER A 294 4.19 -7.73 -11.56
C SER A 294 4.06 -7.23 -10.13
N LEU A 295 2.83 -7.26 -9.61
CA LEU A 295 2.53 -6.92 -8.22
C LEU A 295 3.15 -7.94 -7.24
N GLN A 296 3.07 -9.22 -7.58
CA GLN A 296 3.58 -10.33 -6.78
C GLN A 296 5.10 -10.19 -6.54
N ASP A 297 5.87 -9.98 -7.61
CA ASP A 297 7.32 -9.85 -7.52
C ASP A 297 7.71 -8.54 -6.82
N ALA A 298 6.91 -7.47 -6.96
CA ALA A 298 7.12 -6.22 -6.23
C ALA A 298 6.91 -6.37 -4.71
N SER A 299 5.94 -7.17 -4.29
CA SER A 299 5.66 -7.43 -2.87
C SER A 299 6.79 -8.22 -2.23
N PHE A 300 7.18 -9.33 -2.85
CA PHE A 300 8.25 -10.17 -2.31
C PHE A 300 9.61 -9.49 -2.45
N GLY A 301 9.95 -8.98 -3.63
CA GLY A 301 11.24 -8.36 -3.90
C GLY A 301 11.48 -7.03 -3.17
N GLY A 302 10.44 -6.20 -3.02
CA GLY A 302 10.55 -4.86 -2.45
C GLY A 302 10.52 -4.80 -0.92
N ILE A 303 9.61 -5.55 -0.28
CA ILE A 303 9.43 -5.52 1.19
C ILE A 303 9.60 -6.88 1.87
N GLY A 304 9.68 -7.98 1.11
CA GLY A 304 9.85 -9.33 1.67
C GLY A 304 8.57 -10.04 2.09
N SER A 305 7.40 -9.47 1.77
CA SER A 305 6.09 -10.11 1.95
C SER A 305 6.02 -11.36 1.09
N LEU A 306 5.63 -12.49 1.64
CA LEU A 306 5.36 -13.66 0.80
C LEU A 306 4.11 -13.37 -0.04
N ALA A 307 4.20 -13.45 -1.36
CA ALA A 307 3.15 -13.00 -2.25
C ALA A 307 2.80 -14.06 -3.29
N TRP A 308 1.50 -14.17 -3.59
CA TRP A 308 0.95 -15.10 -4.58
C TRP A 308 -0.08 -14.42 -5.47
N THR A 309 -0.11 -14.87 -6.71
CA THR A 309 -1.17 -14.56 -7.69
C THR A 309 -2.11 -15.78 -7.74
N ILE A 310 -3.38 -15.58 -7.42
CA ILE A 310 -4.39 -16.64 -7.42
C ILE A 310 -5.24 -16.51 -8.66
N GLU A 311 -5.11 -17.47 -9.57
CA GLU A 311 -5.89 -17.58 -10.79
C GLU A 311 -7.10 -18.49 -10.55
N THR A 312 -8.28 -17.99 -10.90
CA THR A 312 -9.55 -18.73 -10.84
C THR A 312 -10.29 -18.67 -12.18
N LEU A 313 -11.41 -19.37 -12.33
CA LEU A 313 -12.29 -19.14 -13.47
C LEU A 313 -13.22 -17.96 -13.21
N GLN A 314 -13.72 -17.32 -14.27
CA GLN A 314 -14.78 -16.31 -14.21
C GLN A 314 -16.14 -16.88 -14.66
N PRO A 315 -16.89 -17.58 -13.79
CA PRO A 315 -18.17 -18.16 -14.17
C PRO A 315 -19.27 -17.09 -14.31
N SER A 316 -20.26 -17.33 -15.17
CA SER A 316 -21.48 -16.52 -15.23
C SER A 316 -22.61 -17.07 -14.34
N ASN A 317 -22.43 -18.25 -13.74
CA ASN A 317 -23.42 -18.92 -12.91
C ASN A 317 -23.26 -18.53 -11.43
N PRO A 318 -24.32 -18.02 -10.77
CA PRO A 318 -24.28 -17.64 -9.35
C PRO A 318 -23.74 -18.71 -8.40
N ALA A 319 -24.12 -19.98 -8.59
CA ALA A 319 -23.67 -21.08 -7.73
C ALA A 319 -22.18 -21.37 -7.88
N GLN A 320 -21.62 -21.15 -9.07
CA GLN A 320 -20.18 -21.33 -9.31
C GLN A 320 -19.37 -20.14 -8.77
N ILE A 321 -19.89 -18.91 -8.88
CA ILE A 321 -19.30 -17.73 -8.23
C ILE A 321 -19.18 -17.98 -6.72
N ASP A 322 -20.28 -18.45 -6.11
CA ASP A 322 -20.31 -18.79 -4.68
C ASP A 322 -19.31 -19.89 -4.33
N GLN A 323 -19.26 -20.95 -5.13
CA GLN A 323 -18.35 -22.07 -4.90
C GLN A 323 -16.89 -21.60 -4.86
N ILE A 324 -16.45 -20.81 -5.85
CA ILE A 324 -15.10 -20.25 -5.90
C ILE A 324 -14.81 -19.39 -4.66
N CYS A 325 -15.77 -18.56 -4.24
CA CYS A 325 -15.61 -17.72 -3.04
C CYS A 325 -15.52 -18.57 -1.76
N TYR A 326 -16.29 -19.66 -1.64
CA TYR A 326 -16.22 -20.57 -0.49
C TYR A 326 -14.89 -21.31 -0.40
N GLU A 327 -14.44 -21.86 -1.53
CA GLU A 327 -13.17 -22.57 -1.66
C GLU A 327 -11.98 -21.66 -1.31
N ASN A 328 -11.97 -20.43 -1.84
CA ASN A 328 -10.93 -19.46 -1.53
C ASN A 328 -11.02 -18.93 -0.09
N ARG A 329 -12.21 -18.77 0.50
CA ARG A 329 -12.35 -18.47 1.94
C ARG A 329 -11.69 -19.55 2.78
N ASP A 330 -11.95 -20.82 2.51
CA ASP A 330 -11.41 -21.92 3.30
C ASP A 330 -9.88 -22.04 3.14
N ALA A 331 -9.37 -21.75 1.94
CA ALA A 331 -7.94 -21.59 1.68
C ALA A 331 -7.32 -20.44 2.49
N LEU A 332 -7.95 -19.26 2.46
CA LEU A 332 -7.51 -18.07 3.19
C LEU A 332 -7.48 -18.28 4.70
N LEU A 333 -8.52 -18.90 5.28
CA LEU A 333 -8.54 -19.25 6.71
C LEU A 333 -7.39 -20.20 7.07
N SER A 334 -7.03 -21.12 6.18
CA SER A 334 -5.95 -22.07 6.40
C SER A 334 -4.58 -21.38 6.43
N VAL A 335 -4.33 -20.42 5.56
CA VAL A 335 -3.05 -19.67 5.55
C VAL A 335 -3.01 -18.60 6.63
N ALA A 336 -4.13 -17.92 6.93
CA ALA A 336 -4.22 -16.92 8.00
C ALA A 336 -3.86 -17.50 9.37
N GLN A 337 -4.23 -18.75 9.67
CA GLN A 337 -3.82 -19.44 10.91
C GLN A 337 -2.29 -19.58 11.07
N ARG A 338 -1.54 -19.46 9.99
CA ARG A 338 -0.08 -19.64 9.92
C ARG A 338 0.68 -18.34 9.75
N VAL A 339 0.03 -17.22 9.45
CA VAL A 339 0.70 -15.94 9.17
C VAL A 339 1.64 -15.51 10.31
N LYS A 340 1.29 -15.88 11.55
CA LYS A 340 2.06 -15.62 12.77
C LYS A 340 3.17 -16.63 13.07
N TRP A 341 3.48 -17.56 12.17
CA TRP A 341 4.54 -18.55 12.39
C TRP A 341 5.89 -18.00 11.96
N GLY A 342 6.99 -18.55 12.49
CA GLY A 342 8.35 -18.09 12.16
C GLY A 342 8.99 -17.27 13.27
N ILE A 343 9.32 -16.01 12.99
CA ILE A 343 9.88 -15.07 13.96
C ILE A 343 9.12 -13.75 13.95
N TYR A 344 9.11 -13.08 15.09
CA TYR A 344 8.59 -11.72 15.23
C TYR A 344 9.40 -10.98 16.30
N GLY A 345 9.28 -9.66 16.40
CA GLY A 345 9.92 -8.92 17.48
C GLY A 345 9.89 -7.43 17.26
N LEU A 346 10.52 -6.68 18.17
CA LEU A 346 10.66 -5.22 18.09
C LEU A 346 12.11 -4.84 17.81
N VAL A 347 12.34 -3.87 16.92
CA VAL A 347 13.64 -3.23 16.72
C VAL A 347 13.59 -1.81 17.23
N THR A 348 14.48 -1.49 18.17
CA THR A 348 14.50 -0.22 18.88
C THR A 348 15.89 0.36 18.96
N ASP A 349 15.95 1.68 19.13
CA ASP A 349 17.17 2.40 19.48
C ASP A 349 17.60 2.04 20.91
N SER A 350 18.83 1.58 21.06
CA SER A 350 19.39 1.13 22.35
C SER A 350 19.53 2.24 23.41
N ILE A 351 19.55 3.52 23.00
CA ILE A 351 19.68 4.69 23.87
C ILE A 351 18.29 5.30 24.13
N SER A 352 17.53 5.61 23.08
CA SER A 352 16.25 6.30 23.21
C SER A 352 15.06 5.38 23.47
N GLY A 353 15.20 4.07 23.16
CA GLY A 353 14.14 3.08 23.25
C GLY A 353 13.04 3.22 22.20
N ARG A 354 13.19 4.15 21.25
CA ARG A 354 12.21 4.41 20.19
C ARG A 354 12.24 3.28 19.13
N PRO A 355 11.11 2.99 18.48
CA PRO A 355 11.06 2.07 17.35
C PRO A 355 11.96 2.56 16.22
N ILE A 356 12.51 1.62 15.44
CA ILE A 356 13.35 1.90 14.28
C ILE A 356 12.74 1.25 13.04
N TRP A 357 12.70 1.98 11.93
CA TRP A 357 12.49 1.38 10.60
C TRP A 357 13.79 0.69 10.14
N ALA A 358 13.85 -0.63 10.34
CA ALA A 358 15.03 -1.44 10.14
C ALA A 358 14.77 -2.58 9.14
N LYS A 359 15.84 -2.99 8.47
CA LYS A 359 15.90 -4.21 7.68
C LYS A 359 16.25 -5.38 8.60
N VAL A 360 15.50 -6.48 8.48
CA VAL A 360 15.75 -7.73 9.20
C VAL A 360 16.20 -8.78 8.18
N ARG A 361 17.50 -9.08 8.17
CA ARG A 361 18.13 -10.06 7.28
C ARG A 361 18.20 -11.42 7.97
N ILE A 362 17.86 -12.47 7.23
CA ILE A 362 18.06 -13.85 7.66
C ILE A 362 19.32 -14.35 6.95
N VAL A 363 20.39 -14.50 7.72
CA VAL A 363 21.76 -14.64 7.20
C VAL A 363 22.09 -16.10 6.93
N GLU A 364 21.77 -17.00 7.87
CA GLU A 364 22.08 -18.42 7.73
C GLU A 364 20.95 -19.27 8.32
N PRO A 365 20.34 -20.19 7.54
CA PRO A 365 20.39 -20.21 6.08
C PRO A 365 19.79 -18.93 5.51
N VAL A 366 20.31 -18.47 4.37
CA VAL A 366 19.85 -17.24 3.71
C VAL A 366 18.34 -17.34 3.42
N ARG A 367 17.60 -16.30 3.82
CA ARG A 367 16.21 -16.05 3.40
C ARG A 367 16.06 -14.61 2.99
N TRP A 368 15.01 -14.33 2.23
CA TRP A 368 14.64 -12.99 1.85
C TRP A 368 14.37 -12.15 3.11
N HIS A 369 14.95 -10.95 3.13
CA HIS A 369 14.81 -10.02 4.24
C HIS A 369 13.34 -9.53 4.37
N CYS A 370 13.04 -8.90 5.49
CA CYS A 370 11.82 -8.12 5.69
C CYS A 370 12.18 -6.78 6.35
N TYR A 371 11.19 -5.93 6.56
CA TYR A 371 11.35 -4.65 7.25
C TYR A 371 10.47 -4.61 8.49
N THR A 372 10.84 -3.75 9.43
CA THR A 372 10.00 -3.41 10.57
C THR A 372 9.00 -2.34 10.21
N ASP A 373 7.87 -2.36 10.90
CA ASP A 373 6.89 -1.29 10.92
C ASP A 373 7.51 0.05 11.33
N THR A 374 7.03 1.13 10.73
CA THR A 374 7.55 2.48 10.98
C THR A 374 6.99 3.13 12.25
N VAL A 375 5.83 2.68 12.73
CA VAL A 375 5.12 3.22 13.89
C VAL A 375 5.57 2.51 15.17
N ASN A 376 5.60 1.18 15.14
CA ASN A 376 5.82 0.31 16.30
C ASN A 376 7.22 -0.32 16.31
N GLY A 377 7.92 -0.33 15.17
CA GLY A 377 9.22 -0.98 15.03
C GLY A 377 9.14 -2.50 15.10
N ASP A 378 7.95 -3.09 14.99
CA ASP A 378 7.77 -4.53 15.00
C ASP A 378 7.96 -5.15 13.62
N TYR A 379 8.28 -6.43 13.58
CA TYR A 379 8.36 -7.17 12.32
C TYR A 379 7.81 -8.57 12.52
N HIS A 380 7.35 -9.17 11.44
CA HIS A 380 6.89 -10.55 11.37
C HIS A 380 7.46 -11.19 10.11
N LYS A 381 8.15 -12.31 10.27
CA LYS A 381 8.72 -13.06 9.14
C LYS A 381 8.36 -14.53 9.29
N MET A 382 7.59 -15.01 8.32
CA MET A 382 7.31 -16.43 8.22
C MET A 382 8.57 -17.20 7.82
N LEU A 383 8.89 -18.23 8.62
CA LEU A 383 10.02 -19.12 8.42
C LEU A 383 9.59 -20.55 8.73
N PRO A 384 10.08 -21.55 7.97
CA PRO A 384 9.90 -22.95 8.35
C PRO A 384 10.71 -23.27 9.61
N ALA A 385 10.36 -24.37 10.29
CA ALA A 385 11.12 -24.86 11.43
C ALA A 385 12.60 -25.04 11.09
N GLY A 386 13.47 -24.58 11.98
CA GLY A 386 14.90 -24.59 11.72
C GLY A 386 15.68 -23.72 12.70
N THR A 387 16.99 -23.68 12.49
CA THR A 387 17.90 -22.79 13.21
C THR A 387 18.33 -21.66 12.29
N TYR A 388 18.26 -20.42 12.77
CA TYR A 388 18.58 -19.23 11.99
C TYR A 388 19.53 -18.28 12.71
N ASP A 389 20.39 -17.67 11.92
CA ASP A 389 21.12 -16.46 12.28
C ASP A 389 20.47 -15.26 11.60
N ILE A 390 20.20 -14.22 12.37
CA ILE A 390 19.52 -13.01 11.91
C ILE A 390 20.36 -11.77 12.20
N GLU A 391 20.23 -10.76 11.34
CA GLU A 391 20.89 -9.47 11.47
C GLU A 391 19.86 -8.34 11.32
N PHE A 392 19.91 -7.40 12.25
CA PHE A 392 19.13 -6.17 12.22
C PHE A 392 20.02 -5.02 11.79
N TRP A 393 19.55 -4.19 10.86
CA TRP A 393 20.30 -3.02 10.41
C TRP A 393 19.40 -1.89 9.92
N ALA A 394 19.82 -0.66 10.18
CA ALA A 394 19.22 0.56 9.63
C ALA A 394 20.31 1.62 9.39
N PRO A 395 20.14 2.55 8.43
CA PRO A 395 21.06 3.66 8.21
C PRO A 395 21.19 4.52 9.46
N GLY A 396 22.42 4.85 9.85
CA GLY A 396 22.71 5.55 11.10
C GLY A 396 22.80 4.64 12.33
N TYR A 397 22.88 3.32 12.16
CA TYR A 397 23.02 2.35 13.24
C TYR A 397 24.04 1.26 12.91
N GLN A 398 24.67 0.69 13.94
CA GLN A 398 25.52 -0.48 13.82
C GLN A 398 24.68 -1.75 13.59
N PRO A 399 25.05 -2.63 12.64
CA PRO A 399 24.40 -3.93 12.49
C PRO A 399 24.46 -4.75 13.77
N MET A 400 23.38 -5.46 14.09
CA MET A 400 23.30 -6.32 15.26
C MET A 400 22.89 -7.74 14.88
N ARG A 401 23.72 -8.73 15.22
CA ARG A 401 23.43 -10.15 14.97
C ARG A 401 22.84 -10.86 16.17
N ARG A 402 22.01 -11.88 15.88
CA ARG A 402 21.54 -12.90 16.80
C ARG A 402 21.66 -14.26 16.12
N SER A 403 22.31 -15.20 16.78
CA SER A 403 22.57 -16.54 16.23
C SER A 403 21.80 -17.61 16.97
N ASN A 404 21.66 -18.78 16.33
CA ASN A 404 21.02 -19.97 16.89
C ASN A 404 19.55 -19.80 17.29
N ILE A 405 18.78 -18.98 16.55
CA ILE A 405 17.35 -18.81 16.76
C ILE A 405 16.61 -20.07 16.33
N GLN A 406 15.93 -20.73 17.26
CA GLN A 406 15.22 -22.00 17.02
C GLN A 406 13.74 -21.74 16.67
N VAL A 407 13.38 -21.79 15.39
CA VAL A 407 11.99 -21.65 14.94
C VAL A 407 11.26 -23.00 15.07
N PRO A 408 10.11 -23.06 15.78
CA PRO A 408 9.36 -24.30 15.94
C PRO A 408 8.55 -24.67 14.69
N PRO A 409 8.05 -25.93 14.58
CA PRO A 409 7.13 -26.34 13.52
C PRO A 409 5.78 -25.61 13.52
N GLN A 410 5.34 -25.07 14.65
CA GLN A 410 4.10 -24.31 14.79
C GLN A 410 4.32 -23.14 15.75
N GLY A 411 3.79 -21.97 15.41
CA GLY A 411 3.99 -20.73 16.16
C GLY A 411 5.28 -20.00 15.78
N ALA A 412 5.66 -19.02 16.60
CA ALA A 412 6.82 -18.18 16.35
C ALA A 412 7.65 -17.93 17.59
N VAL A 413 8.89 -17.48 17.36
CA VAL A 413 9.81 -17.03 18.41
C VAL A 413 9.97 -15.53 18.35
N ARG A 414 9.87 -14.88 19.52
CA ARG A 414 10.15 -13.46 19.66
C ARG A 414 11.66 -13.21 19.66
N VAL A 415 12.14 -12.32 18.80
CA VAL A 415 13.54 -11.91 18.74
C VAL A 415 13.65 -10.40 18.60
N ASP A 416 14.00 -9.72 19.69
CA ASP A 416 14.07 -8.25 19.70
C ASP A 416 15.46 -7.73 19.29
N GLY A 417 15.44 -6.63 18.54
CA GLY A 417 16.59 -5.83 18.10
C GLY A 417 16.80 -4.57 18.96
N LYS A 418 18.04 -4.33 19.42
CA LYS A 418 18.42 -3.06 20.06
C LYS A 418 19.65 -2.49 19.37
N LEU A 419 19.43 -1.56 18.45
CA LEU A 419 20.48 -1.02 17.59
C LEU A 419 21.22 0.13 18.27
N LEU A 420 22.54 0.14 18.16
CA LEU A 420 23.39 1.23 18.64
C LEU A 420 23.50 2.31 17.55
N PRO A 421 23.14 3.57 17.84
CA PRO A 421 23.31 4.66 16.88
C PRO A 421 24.76 4.81 16.44
N ASP A 422 24.95 5.00 15.14
CA ASP A 422 26.21 5.32 14.47
C ASP A 422 25.96 6.40 13.42
N SER A 423 26.10 7.67 13.83
CA SER A 423 25.85 8.82 12.96
C SER A 423 26.90 9.03 11.88
N THR A 424 27.86 8.11 11.71
CA THR A 424 28.92 8.24 10.70
C THR A 424 28.61 7.49 9.41
N LYS A 425 27.56 6.64 9.41
CA LYS A 425 27.30 5.68 8.34
C LYS A 425 25.85 5.69 7.88
N TYR A 426 25.62 6.20 6.68
CA TYR A 426 24.30 6.21 6.04
C TYR A 426 24.41 5.58 4.66
N TYR A 427 23.68 4.51 4.42
CA TYR A 427 23.71 3.76 3.18
C TYR A 427 22.32 3.64 2.55
N GLY A 428 22.29 3.27 1.27
CA GLY A 428 21.07 2.87 0.58
C GLY A 428 20.29 1.82 1.36
N PHE A 429 18.98 2.02 1.51
CA PHE A 429 18.18 1.27 2.48
C PHE A 429 17.19 0.31 1.83
N GLN A 430 16.50 0.76 0.79
CA GLN A 430 15.45 -0.03 0.14
C GLN A 430 15.42 0.22 -1.37
N VAL A 431 15.19 -0.84 -2.15
CA VAL A 431 14.97 -0.74 -3.59
C VAL A 431 13.53 -0.28 -3.85
N VAL A 432 13.37 0.80 -4.61
CA VAL A 432 12.05 1.31 -5.00
C VAL A 432 11.64 0.78 -6.37
N ALA A 433 12.56 0.81 -7.32
CA ALA A 433 12.34 0.28 -8.66
C ALA A 433 13.67 -0.16 -9.26
N VAL A 434 13.61 -1.20 -10.06
CA VAL A 434 14.74 -1.74 -10.78
C VAL A 434 14.28 -2.15 -12.18
N LYS A 435 15.10 -1.82 -13.15
CA LYS A 435 14.99 -2.27 -14.52
C LYS A 435 16.27 -2.98 -14.90
N TYR A 436 16.14 -4.15 -15.51
CA TYR A 436 17.26 -4.90 -16.06
C TYR A 436 17.04 -5.10 -17.56
N ALA A 437 17.65 -4.25 -18.39
CA ALA A 437 17.28 -4.19 -19.79
C ALA A 437 17.86 -5.36 -20.61
N ARG A 438 16.98 -6.02 -21.40
CA ARG A 438 17.30 -7.02 -22.44
C ARG A 438 18.35 -8.08 -22.08
N HIS A 439 18.02 -9.17 -21.38
CA HIS A 439 18.75 -10.43 -21.59
C HIS A 439 17.85 -11.67 -21.45
N THR A 440 18.14 -12.67 -22.28
CA THR A 440 17.63 -14.03 -22.20
C THR A 440 18.02 -14.64 -20.85
N GLU A 441 17.07 -14.65 -19.93
CA GLU A 441 16.67 -15.73 -19.02
C GLU A 441 17.70 -16.42 -18.07
N ASP A 442 19.02 -16.38 -18.32
CA ASP A 442 20.02 -17.14 -17.53
C ASP A 442 21.17 -16.28 -16.94
N SER A 443 21.13 -14.96 -17.12
CA SER A 443 22.29 -14.08 -16.80
C SER A 443 22.21 -13.33 -15.47
N ILE A 444 21.04 -13.16 -14.84
CA ILE A 444 20.96 -12.42 -13.59
C ILE A 444 21.27 -13.37 -12.42
N ASN A 445 22.50 -13.28 -11.91
CA ASN A 445 22.94 -14.07 -10.75
C ASN A 445 23.07 -13.24 -9.47
N THR A 446 22.80 -11.93 -9.54
CA THR A 446 22.87 -11.00 -8.42
C THR A 446 21.48 -10.51 -8.02
N GLN A 447 21.33 -10.02 -6.79
CA GLN A 447 20.02 -9.60 -6.27
C GLN A 447 19.99 -8.10 -5.99
N PRO A 448 18.90 -7.36 -6.30
CA PRO A 448 18.83 -5.92 -6.06
C PRO A 448 19.08 -5.50 -4.60
N TYR A 449 18.81 -6.38 -3.63
CA TYR A 449 19.04 -6.09 -2.23
C TYR A 449 20.51 -6.18 -1.79
N ASP A 450 21.38 -6.75 -2.63
CA ASP A 450 22.83 -6.79 -2.38
C ASP A 450 23.44 -5.38 -2.52
N ALA A 451 22.83 -4.49 -3.33
CA ALA A 451 23.21 -3.07 -3.44
C ALA A 451 22.85 -2.19 -2.21
N LEU A 452 22.41 -2.78 -1.10
CA LEU A 452 21.88 -2.08 0.07
C LEU A 452 22.73 -2.32 1.31
N GLY A 453 22.97 -1.25 2.06
CA GLY A 453 23.76 -1.30 3.28
C GLY A 453 25.25 -1.01 3.08
N PRO A 454 26.08 -1.29 4.09
CA PRO A 454 27.52 -1.14 3.99
C PRO A 454 28.11 -2.11 2.96
N THR A 455 29.21 -1.71 2.32
CA THR A 455 29.98 -2.55 1.39
C THR A 455 30.29 -3.91 1.99
N ASP A 456 29.88 -4.98 1.35
CA ASP A 456 30.12 -6.36 1.80
C ASP A 456 30.66 -7.27 0.67
N ASN A 457 31.05 -6.67 -0.45
CA ASN A 457 31.48 -7.31 -1.70
C ASN A 457 30.39 -8.19 -2.34
N ARG A 458 29.12 -8.02 -1.95
CA ARG A 458 27.98 -8.55 -2.70
C ARG A 458 27.36 -7.38 -3.43
N PHE A 459 27.20 -7.51 -4.74
CA PHE A 459 26.73 -6.42 -5.58
C PHE A 459 25.55 -6.85 -6.43
N PHE A 460 24.84 -5.87 -6.96
CA PHE A 460 23.81 -6.04 -7.96
C PHE A 460 24.26 -5.47 -9.31
N SER A 461 24.32 -6.35 -10.30
CA SER A 461 24.64 -6.00 -11.68
C SER A 461 23.40 -5.39 -12.34
N LEU A 462 23.52 -4.16 -12.85
CA LEU A 462 22.36 -3.46 -13.42
C LEU A 462 21.91 -4.02 -14.77
N GLY A 463 22.75 -4.81 -15.44
CA GLY A 463 22.51 -5.15 -16.83
C GLY A 463 22.77 -3.96 -17.74
N ARG A 464 22.90 -4.25 -19.02
CA ARG A 464 23.15 -3.22 -20.03
C ARG A 464 21.99 -2.22 -20.08
N SER A 465 22.27 -0.95 -19.81
CA SER A 465 21.28 0.14 -19.80
C SER A 465 20.12 -0.09 -18.81
N GLY A 466 20.35 -0.92 -17.79
CA GLY A 466 19.46 -1.04 -16.65
C GLY A 466 19.54 0.16 -15.73
N PHE A 467 18.65 0.21 -14.75
CA PHE A 467 18.70 1.21 -13.70
C PHE A 467 18.16 0.65 -12.39
N ILE A 468 18.60 1.24 -11.29
CA ILE A 468 18.02 1.02 -9.97
C ILE A 468 17.70 2.37 -9.33
N ILE A 469 16.60 2.41 -8.57
CA ILE A 469 16.20 3.54 -7.73
C ILE A 469 16.22 3.06 -6.29
N ILE A 470 17.04 3.69 -5.46
CA ILE A 470 17.23 3.37 -4.06
C ILE A 470 16.69 4.52 -3.19
N ASP A 471 15.91 4.15 -2.17
CA ASP A 471 15.56 5.02 -1.06
C ASP A 471 16.73 5.03 -0.06
N MET A 472 17.27 6.21 0.22
CA MET A 472 18.37 6.39 1.19
C MET A 472 17.90 6.43 2.64
N HIS A 473 16.60 6.21 2.89
CA HIS A 473 15.90 6.30 4.19
C HIS A 473 15.85 7.73 4.75
N ARG A 474 16.99 8.44 4.77
CA ARG A 474 17.11 9.85 5.12
C ARG A 474 17.57 10.66 3.90
N PRO A 475 17.08 11.91 3.74
CA PRO A 475 17.60 12.78 2.71
C PRO A 475 19.10 13.04 2.88
N ILE A 476 19.84 12.85 1.80
CA ILE A 476 21.22 13.31 1.62
C ILE A 476 21.18 14.83 1.57
N ARG A 477 22.04 15.49 2.34
CA ARG A 477 22.15 16.94 2.40
C ARG A 477 23.38 17.39 1.62
N ASN A 478 23.23 18.47 0.86
CA ASN A 478 24.35 19.11 0.19
C ASN A 478 25.29 19.79 1.21
N GLY A 479 26.56 19.46 1.12
CA GLY A 479 27.66 19.95 1.94
C GLY A 479 28.91 20.26 1.09
N PRO A 480 30.06 20.48 1.72
CA PRO A 480 31.29 20.72 0.99
C PRO A 480 31.82 19.46 0.30
N GLY A 481 32.08 19.55 -1.00
CA GLY A 481 32.67 18.46 -1.80
C GLY A 481 31.61 17.42 -2.18
N ASP A 482 32.03 16.18 -2.42
CA ASP A 482 31.05 15.14 -2.73
C ASP A 482 30.21 14.78 -1.50
N ASP A 483 28.92 14.59 -1.72
CA ASP A 483 27.90 14.36 -0.71
C ASP A 483 27.46 12.89 -0.64
N LEU A 484 27.66 12.15 -1.72
CA LEU A 484 27.45 10.71 -1.78
C LEU A 484 28.61 10.03 -2.49
N THR A 485 28.85 8.77 -2.16
CA THR A 485 29.79 7.88 -2.84
C THR A 485 29.01 6.68 -3.37
N VAL A 486 29.22 6.34 -4.63
CA VAL A 486 28.73 5.09 -5.24
C VAL A 486 29.89 4.10 -5.25
N TYR A 487 29.65 2.89 -4.75
CA TYR A 487 30.62 1.81 -4.67
C TYR A 487 30.32 0.74 -5.70
N GLU A 488 31.35 0.39 -6.47
CA GLU A 488 31.36 -0.73 -7.40
C GLU A 488 31.83 -2.00 -6.68
N GLY A 489 31.14 -3.11 -6.93
CA GLY A 489 31.59 -4.44 -6.53
C GLY A 489 32.73 -4.93 -7.43
N ASP A 490 33.72 -5.59 -6.84
CA ASP A 490 34.88 -6.07 -7.60
C ASP A 490 34.57 -7.37 -8.36
N ASP A 491 34.27 -7.24 -9.65
CA ASP A 491 34.21 -8.36 -10.62
C ASP A 491 35.51 -8.47 -11.45
N GLY A 492 36.49 -7.60 -11.18
CA GLY A 492 37.74 -7.47 -11.93
C GLY A 492 37.69 -6.48 -13.11
N LEU A 493 36.58 -5.78 -13.32
CA LEU A 493 36.40 -4.73 -14.31
C LEU A 493 36.02 -3.40 -13.63
N THR A 494 36.19 -2.30 -14.35
CA THR A 494 35.68 -0.98 -13.93
C THR A 494 34.67 -0.54 -14.96
N GLU A 495 33.44 -0.34 -14.52
CA GLU A 495 32.27 -0.09 -15.33
C GLU A 495 31.72 1.32 -15.09
N GLY A 496 31.04 1.84 -16.10
CA GLY A 496 30.53 3.21 -16.11
C GLY A 496 29.04 3.31 -15.78
N TYR A 497 28.65 4.43 -15.16
CA TYR A 497 27.27 4.69 -14.78
C TYR A 497 26.98 6.19 -14.74
N THR A 498 25.70 6.55 -14.64
CA THR A 498 25.24 7.92 -14.45
C THR A 498 24.35 8.01 -13.20
N VAL A 499 24.59 9.04 -12.39
CA VAL A 499 23.90 9.25 -11.11
C VAL A 499 22.88 10.36 -11.26
N TYR A 500 21.67 10.08 -10.75
CA TYR A 500 20.61 11.05 -10.60
C TYR A 500 20.06 11.05 -9.19
N VAL A 501 19.57 12.21 -8.73
CA VAL A 501 18.96 12.35 -7.40
C VAL A 501 17.62 13.08 -7.46
N SER A 502 16.76 12.81 -6.48
CA SER A 502 15.44 13.43 -6.35
C SER A 502 14.94 13.36 -4.90
N ASP A 503 14.08 14.29 -4.50
CA ASP A 503 13.32 14.22 -3.25
C ASP A 503 12.09 13.29 -3.36
N SER A 504 11.72 12.92 -4.59
CA SER A 504 10.62 12.03 -4.95
C SER A 504 11.14 10.83 -5.73
N TRP A 505 10.69 9.63 -5.38
CA TRP A 505 11.06 8.38 -6.05
C TRP A 505 10.69 8.35 -7.54
N SER A 506 9.76 9.21 -7.98
CA SER A 506 9.31 9.31 -9.37
C SER A 506 10.00 10.44 -10.15
N GLY A 507 10.90 11.17 -9.51
CA GLY A 507 11.47 12.41 -10.03
C GLY A 507 10.62 13.64 -9.69
N PRO A 508 10.92 14.82 -10.30
CA PRO A 508 11.89 15.03 -11.37
C PRO A 508 13.34 14.73 -10.94
N TRP A 509 14.13 14.17 -11.85
CA TRP A 509 15.49 13.73 -11.57
C TRP A 509 16.53 14.82 -11.90
N LYS A 510 17.41 15.13 -10.95
CA LYS A 510 18.61 15.93 -11.19
C LYS A 510 19.76 15.02 -11.57
N ASN A 511 20.38 15.25 -12.72
CA ASN A 511 21.62 14.59 -13.14
C ASN A 511 22.81 15.17 -12.36
N LEU A 512 23.59 14.31 -11.69
CA LEU A 512 24.84 14.68 -11.00
C LEU A 512 26.10 14.43 -11.83
N GLY A 513 26.00 13.65 -12.91
CA GLY A 513 27.09 13.32 -13.82
C GLY A 513 27.26 11.82 -14.01
N SER A 514 28.24 11.47 -14.84
CA SER A 514 28.67 10.10 -15.05
C SER A 514 29.96 9.82 -14.29
N GLY A 515 30.13 8.58 -13.85
CA GLY A 515 31.33 8.10 -13.18
C GLY A 515 31.67 6.67 -13.58
N SER A 516 32.77 6.17 -13.03
CA SER A 516 33.21 4.78 -13.22
C SER A 516 33.86 4.25 -11.96
N GLY A 517 33.56 3.01 -11.62
CA GLY A 517 33.97 2.41 -10.35
C GLY A 517 33.58 3.20 -9.12
N ILE A 518 34.39 3.13 -8.06
CA ILE A 518 34.11 3.85 -6.82
C ILE A 518 34.31 5.35 -7.03
N GLN A 519 33.24 6.14 -6.94
CA GLN A 519 33.30 7.58 -7.19
C GLN A 519 32.32 8.39 -6.31
N GLY A 520 32.76 9.59 -5.91
CA GLY A 520 31.95 10.57 -5.20
C GLY A 520 31.20 11.53 -6.13
N PHE A 521 30.01 11.96 -5.72
CA PHE A 521 29.18 12.96 -6.41
C PHE A 521 28.70 14.06 -5.46
N ASP A 522 28.79 15.31 -5.91
CA ASP A 522 28.29 16.52 -5.24
C ASP A 522 26.85 16.82 -5.72
N LEU A 523 25.92 17.10 -4.81
CA LEU A 523 24.53 17.48 -5.13
C LEU A 523 24.45 18.84 -5.85
N GLY A 524 25.48 19.67 -5.69
CA GLY A 524 25.70 20.93 -6.39
C GLY A 524 24.65 21.99 -6.04
N SER A 525 23.62 22.11 -6.88
CA SER A 525 22.52 23.08 -6.65
C SER A 525 21.33 22.50 -5.89
N VAL A 526 21.29 21.18 -5.68
CA VAL A 526 20.21 20.51 -4.93
C VAL A 526 20.49 20.68 -3.44
N THR A 527 19.50 21.08 -2.65
CA THR A 527 19.70 21.28 -1.19
C THR A 527 19.72 19.94 -0.46
N ASP A 528 18.77 19.07 -0.80
CA ASP A 528 18.66 17.72 -0.28
C ASP A 528 17.97 16.81 -1.30
N ALA A 529 18.25 15.50 -1.21
CA ALA A 529 17.61 14.48 -2.03
C ALA A 529 17.57 13.15 -1.27
N ARG A 530 16.45 12.42 -1.37
CA ARG A 530 16.25 11.14 -0.67
C ARG A 530 16.47 9.93 -1.57
N TYR A 531 16.16 10.06 -2.85
CA TYR A 531 16.21 8.96 -3.80
C TYR A 531 17.39 9.12 -4.73
N VAL A 532 18.14 8.04 -4.90
CA VAL A 532 19.25 7.97 -5.84
C VAL A 532 18.88 6.99 -6.94
N ARG A 533 19.06 7.41 -8.19
CA ARG A 533 18.89 6.58 -9.37
C ARG A 533 20.24 6.40 -10.05
N ILE A 534 20.66 5.15 -10.17
CA ILE A 534 21.86 4.76 -10.92
C ILE A 534 21.41 4.17 -12.24
N VAL A 535 22.02 4.62 -13.34
CA VAL A 535 21.74 4.14 -14.68
C VAL A 535 23.05 3.66 -15.30
N ASP A 536 23.07 2.40 -15.74
CA ASP A 536 24.20 1.86 -16.49
C ASP A 536 24.40 2.63 -17.81
N ASP A 537 25.67 2.87 -18.18
CA ASP A 537 26.01 3.65 -19.38
C ASP A 537 26.04 2.81 -20.69
N GLY A 538 25.83 1.50 -20.58
CA GLY A 538 25.80 0.55 -21.67
C GLY A 538 27.16 0.02 -22.12
N SER A 539 28.23 0.25 -21.35
CA SER A 539 29.62 -0.03 -21.72
C SER A 539 30.12 -1.48 -21.51
N SER A 540 29.37 -2.36 -20.84
CA SER A 540 29.62 -3.81 -20.83
C SER A 540 28.42 -4.61 -21.36
N THR A 541 28.65 -5.70 -22.11
CA THR A 541 27.62 -6.25 -23.02
C THR A 541 27.27 -7.73 -22.87
N SER A 542 27.96 -8.49 -22.02
CA SER A 542 27.67 -9.93 -21.89
C SER A 542 28.25 -10.55 -20.63
N GLY A 543 27.49 -11.49 -20.04
CA GLY A 543 27.92 -12.28 -18.89
C GLY A 543 26.93 -12.16 -17.74
N PRO A 544 27.19 -12.87 -16.63
CA PRO A 544 26.35 -12.80 -15.44
C PRO A 544 26.50 -11.51 -14.62
N PHE A 545 27.54 -10.73 -14.93
CA PHE A 545 27.88 -9.43 -14.33
C PHE A 545 27.96 -8.40 -15.46
N ALA A 546 26.88 -8.28 -16.22
CA ALA A 546 26.80 -7.29 -17.29
C ALA A 546 26.20 -6.00 -16.73
N GLY A 547 26.69 -4.87 -17.23
CA GLY A 547 26.41 -3.53 -16.73
C GLY A 547 26.94 -3.29 -15.31
N PHE A 548 26.94 -2.03 -14.89
CA PHE A 548 27.50 -1.60 -13.62
C PHE A 548 27.10 -2.46 -12.40
N ASP A 549 28.11 -2.98 -11.70
CA ASP A 549 28.01 -3.79 -10.49
C ASP A 549 27.92 -2.94 -9.20
N LEU A 550 26.71 -2.57 -8.80
CA LEU A 550 26.48 -1.72 -7.63
C LEU A 550 26.55 -2.51 -6.30
N ASP A 551 27.53 -2.20 -5.45
CA ASP A 551 27.67 -2.76 -4.08
C ASP A 551 26.95 -1.87 -3.04
N ALA A 552 27.19 -0.56 -3.07
CA ALA A 552 26.59 0.35 -2.10
C ALA A 552 26.47 1.79 -2.60
N ILE A 553 25.57 2.54 -1.96
CA ILE A 553 25.52 4.00 -2.03
C ILE A 553 25.64 4.53 -0.61
N GLU A 554 26.64 5.36 -0.34
CA GLU A 554 26.88 5.98 0.97
C GLU A 554 26.61 7.48 0.92
N ALA A 555 25.86 8.00 1.87
CA ALA A 555 25.65 9.44 2.07
C ALA A 555 26.63 9.98 3.11
N ARG A 556 27.37 11.04 2.76
CA ARG A 556 28.35 11.69 3.64
C ARG A 556 27.71 12.67 4.61
N TYR A 557 26.71 13.41 4.14
CA TYR A 557 25.93 14.33 4.96
C TYR A 557 24.44 13.98 4.83
N VAL A 558 23.77 13.82 5.97
CA VAL A 558 22.32 13.64 6.01
C VAL A 558 21.67 14.79 6.78
N VAL A 559 20.39 15.03 6.53
CA VAL A 559 19.63 16.04 7.27
C VAL A 559 19.49 15.60 8.75
N PRO A 560 20.07 16.35 9.72
CA PRO A 560 19.98 16.01 11.14
C PRO A 560 18.54 16.18 11.64
N GLY A 561 18.09 15.32 12.55
CA GLY A 561 16.76 15.47 13.16
C GLY A 561 15.58 15.16 12.24
N VAL A 562 15.83 14.61 11.04
CA VAL A 562 14.82 13.79 10.35
C VAL A 562 14.69 12.50 11.17
N CYS A 563 14.06 12.61 12.33
CA CYS A 563 13.56 11.44 13.06
C CYS A 563 12.63 10.68 12.12
N GLU A 564 12.64 9.36 12.26
CA GLU A 564 11.64 8.37 11.81
C GLU A 564 10.24 8.64 12.40
N GLU A 565 10.01 9.86 12.86
CA GLU A 565 8.74 10.40 13.25
C GLU A 565 7.93 10.67 11.97
N ARG A 566 7.13 9.68 11.56
CA ARG A 566 5.76 10.02 11.18
C ARG A 566 5.02 10.32 12.48
N GLU A 567 5.25 11.52 13.03
CA GLU A 567 4.37 12.00 14.08
C GLU A 567 2.94 11.96 13.50
N PRO A 568 2.00 11.19 14.11
CA PRO A 568 0.61 11.33 13.73
C PRO A 568 0.26 12.80 13.85
N ILE A 569 -0.44 13.37 12.87
CA ILE A 569 -0.78 14.79 12.93
C ILE A 569 -1.65 15.01 14.17
N SER A 570 -1.04 15.49 15.24
CA SER A 570 -1.75 15.84 16.46
C SER A 570 -2.54 17.11 16.19
N GLY A 571 -3.83 17.08 16.53
CA GLY A 571 -4.72 18.22 16.29
C GLY A 571 -5.05 18.47 14.81
N PHE A 572 -4.97 17.47 13.93
CA PHE A 572 -5.58 17.58 12.61
C PHE A 572 -7.10 17.59 12.76
N GLU A 573 -7.70 18.76 12.54
CA GLU A 573 -9.13 18.94 12.65
C GLU A 573 -9.62 19.83 11.50
N ILE A 574 -10.62 19.34 10.79
CA ILE A 574 -11.32 20.12 9.78
C ILE A 574 -12.46 20.83 10.49
N GLY A 575 -12.32 22.15 10.62
CA GLY A 575 -13.33 22.99 11.24
C GLY A 575 -14.66 22.92 10.48
N PRO A 576 -15.77 23.26 11.14
CA PRO A 576 -17.09 23.27 10.51
C PRO A 576 -17.09 24.17 9.28
N ASN A 577 -17.79 23.73 8.22
CA ASN A 577 -17.83 24.42 6.94
C ASN A 577 -19.20 25.05 6.60
N PRO A 578 -19.62 26.14 7.27
CA PRO A 578 -20.90 26.79 7.01
C PRO A 578 -20.86 27.94 5.98
N GLY A 579 -19.76 28.15 5.25
CA GLY A 579 -19.58 29.29 4.33
C GLY A 579 -18.53 29.02 3.25
N PRO A 580 -18.11 30.02 2.45
CA PRO A 580 -17.23 29.81 1.30
C PRO A 580 -15.77 29.51 1.68
N TRP A 581 -15.52 29.07 2.91
CA TRP A 581 -14.22 28.63 3.36
C TRP A 581 -14.35 27.56 4.46
N VAL A 582 -13.36 26.69 4.54
CA VAL A 582 -13.18 25.73 5.64
C VAL A 582 -11.88 26.00 6.37
N TRP A 583 -11.86 25.74 7.68
CA TRP A 583 -10.64 25.81 8.47
C TRP A 583 -9.99 24.44 8.55
N LEU A 584 -8.68 24.39 8.33
CA LEU A 584 -7.87 23.23 8.61
C LEU A 584 -6.93 23.58 9.77
N ASN A 585 -7.10 22.88 10.89
CA ASN A 585 -6.17 22.94 12.02
C ASN A 585 -5.20 21.77 11.91
N TYR A 586 -3.92 22.00 12.20
CA TYR A 586 -2.88 20.97 12.26
C TYR A 586 -1.70 21.45 13.09
N THR A 587 -0.89 20.51 13.57
CA THR A 587 0.34 20.78 14.30
C THR A 587 1.52 20.23 13.51
N LEU A 588 2.59 21.01 13.42
CA LEU A 588 3.88 20.57 12.90
C LEU A 588 4.88 20.49 14.05
N SER A 589 5.51 19.33 14.24
CA SER A 589 6.58 19.12 15.22
C SER A 589 7.94 19.64 14.75
N ARG A 590 8.13 19.77 13.43
CA ARG A 590 9.33 20.31 12.79
C ARG A 590 9.02 21.24 11.62
N SER A 591 10.04 21.89 11.07
CA SER A 591 9.88 22.67 9.85
C SER A 591 9.69 21.74 8.66
N SER A 592 8.57 21.87 7.94
CA SER A 592 8.23 20.99 6.81
C SER A 592 7.59 21.76 5.65
N GLY A 593 7.78 21.21 4.45
CA GLY A 593 6.93 21.54 3.30
C GLY A 593 5.52 21.01 3.55
N VAL A 594 4.51 21.82 3.28
CA VAL A 594 3.09 21.46 3.41
C VAL A 594 2.44 21.63 2.05
N GLU A 595 1.86 20.55 1.56
CA GLU A 595 0.98 20.51 0.40
C GLU A 595 -0.45 20.25 0.86
N ILE A 596 -1.38 21.11 0.44
CA ILE A 596 -2.80 20.89 0.64
C ILE A 596 -3.45 20.87 -0.73
N THR A 597 -4.05 19.73 -1.04
CA THR A 597 -4.70 19.51 -2.32
C THR A 597 -6.15 19.12 -2.06
N LEU A 598 -7.07 19.81 -2.73
CA LEU A 598 -8.48 19.48 -2.71
C LEU A 598 -8.81 18.79 -4.02
N TYR A 599 -9.47 17.64 -3.92
CA TYR A 599 -9.93 16.84 -5.03
C TYR A 599 -11.45 16.86 -5.08
N ASP A 600 -12.01 16.94 -6.28
CA ASP A 600 -13.42 16.65 -6.49
C ASP A 600 -13.69 15.13 -6.39
N PRO A 601 -14.95 14.67 -6.42
CA PRO A 601 -15.29 13.24 -6.36
C PRO A 601 -14.75 12.41 -7.52
N SER A 602 -14.32 13.05 -8.61
CA SER A 602 -13.65 12.42 -9.76
C SER A 602 -12.13 12.46 -9.63
N GLY A 603 -11.61 12.72 -8.43
CA GLY A 603 -10.17 12.73 -8.12
C GLY A 603 -9.37 13.81 -8.84
N ARG A 604 -10.04 14.74 -9.52
CA ARG A 604 -9.38 15.87 -10.18
C ARG A 604 -8.98 16.90 -9.12
N SER A 605 -7.72 17.30 -9.14
CA SER A 605 -7.25 18.40 -8.29
C SER A 605 -7.90 19.71 -8.75
N ILE A 606 -8.66 20.33 -7.85
CA ILE A 606 -9.35 21.61 -8.10
C ILE A 606 -8.70 22.77 -7.33
N PHE A 607 -7.95 22.44 -6.28
CA PHE A 607 -7.18 23.40 -5.50
C PHE A 607 -5.90 22.70 -5.05
N LYS A 608 -4.76 23.35 -5.21
CA LYS A 608 -3.48 22.88 -4.68
C LYS A 608 -2.72 24.08 -4.13
N ARG A 609 -2.18 23.93 -2.92
CA ARG A 609 -1.37 24.95 -2.27
C ARG A 609 -0.17 24.30 -1.61
N CYS A 610 1.02 24.74 -1.99
CA CYS A 610 2.27 24.31 -1.40
C CYS A 610 2.91 25.49 -0.68
N PHE A 611 3.42 25.28 0.53
CA PHE A 611 4.13 26.28 1.31
C PHE A 611 5.06 25.60 2.32
N HIS A 612 5.92 26.38 2.97
CA HIS A 612 6.83 25.89 4.01
C HIS A 612 6.47 26.53 5.34
N GLN A 613 6.49 25.76 6.43
CA GLN A 613 6.14 26.25 7.76
C GLN A 613 7.10 25.71 8.82
N ALA A 614 7.38 26.54 9.84
CA ALA A 614 8.17 26.19 11.01
C ALA A 614 7.37 25.26 11.97
N PRO A 615 7.95 24.73 13.04
CA PRO A 615 7.20 23.99 14.05
C PRO A 615 6.12 24.87 14.71
N GLY A 616 4.93 24.32 14.97
CA GLY A 616 3.85 25.04 15.65
C GLY A 616 2.44 24.55 15.32
N HIS A 617 1.45 25.18 15.97
CA HIS A 617 0.04 24.96 15.66
C HIS A 617 -0.45 25.95 14.60
N TYR A 618 -1.07 25.43 13.56
CA TYR A 618 -1.52 26.19 12.41
C TYR A 618 -3.01 26.07 12.21
N ARG A 619 -3.59 27.17 11.74
CA ARG A 619 -4.97 27.25 11.32
C ARG A 619 -5.03 27.87 9.94
N LEU A 620 -5.20 27.03 8.93
CA LEU A 620 -5.27 27.45 7.54
C LEU A 620 -6.72 27.63 7.10
N ARG A 621 -7.01 28.75 6.43
CA ARG A 621 -8.26 28.95 5.71
C ARG A 621 -8.13 28.44 4.28
N ILE A 622 -9.00 27.52 3.91
CA ILE A 622 -9.14 27.07 2.53
C ILE A 622 -10.40 27.74 1.99
N ASP A 623 -10.19 28.71 1.10
CA ASP A 623 -11.29 29.38 0.41
C ASP A 623 -11.77 28.50 -0.73
N HIS A 624 -13.07 28.26 -0.76
CA HIS A 624 -13.74 27.46 -1.77
C HIS A 624 -14.91 28.23 -2.40
N SER A 625 -14.87 29.57 -2.34
CA SER A 625 -15.93 30.43 -2.87
C SER A 625 -16.28 30.17 -4.33
N ASP A 626 -15.38 29.58 -5.10
CA ASP A 626 -15.53 29.31 -6.53
C ASP A 626 -15.92 27.86 -6.83
N LEU A 627 -15.96 27.00 -5.81
CA LEU A 627 -16.29 25.59 -5.94
C LEU A 627 -17.79 25.36 -5.69
N PRO A 628 -18.44 24.43 -6.41
CA PRO A 628 -19.83 24.06 -6.12
C PRO A 628 -19.96 23.39 -4.74
N SER A 629 -21.17 23.37 -4.18
CA SER A 629 -21.41 22.56 -2.97
C SER A 629 -21.30 21.09 -3.34
N GLY A 630 -20.55 20.29 -2.59
CA GLY A 630 -20.20 18.93 -3.01
C GLY A 630 -19.39 18.17 -1.96
N ILE A 631 -19.25 16.86 -2.16
CA ILE A 631 -18.21 16.08 -1.47
C ILE A 631 -16.90 16.42 -2.14
N TYR A 632 -15.86 16.61 -1.34
CA TYR A 632 -14.51 16.80 -1.80
C TYR A 632 -13.58 15.99 -0.91
N PHE A 633 -12.36 15.81 -1.36
CA PHE A 633 -11.34 15.14 -0.57
C PHE A 633 -10.19 16.09 -0.35
N LEU A 634 -9.93 16.39 0.91
CA LEU A 634 -8.83 17.24 1.32
C LEU A 634 -7.65 16.33 1.62
N SER A 635 -6.64 16.39 0.76
CA SER A 635 -5.33 15.86 1.03
C SER A 635 -4.48 16.91 1.72
N PHE A 636 -3.92 16.55 2.85
CA PHE A 636 -2.84 17.25 3.52
C PHE A 636 -1.60 16.36 3.42
N GLN A 637 -0.52 16.92 2.90
CA GLN A 637 0.73 16.20 2.68
C GLN A 637 1.90 17.04 3.18
N THR A 638 2.87 16.37 3.77
CA THR A 638 4.21 16.85 4.08
C THR A 638 5.20 15.82 3.53
N PRO A 639 6.52 16.07 3.52
CA PRO A 639 7.51 15.04 3.22
C PRO A 639 7.35 13.78 4.09
N GLU A 640 6.79 13.95 5.30
CA GLU A 640 6.66 12.88 6.29
C GLU A 640 5.29 12.17 6.28
N VAL A 641 4.21 12.91 6.06
CA VAL A 641 2.84 12.44 6.28
C VAL A 641 1.95 12.80 5.11
N LYS A 642 1.09 11.87 4.70
CA LYS A 642 -0.05 12.13 3.81
C LYS A 642 -1.34 11.71 4.51
N ARG A 643 -2.32 12.61 4.57
CA ARG A 643 -3.66 12.36 5.09
C ARG A 643 -4.67 12.82 4.07
N ILE A 644 -5.71 12.01 3.83
CA ILE A 644 -6.83 12.38 2.96
C ILE A 644 -8.10 12.25 3.78
N GLU A 645 -8.87 13.33 3.84
CA GLU A 645 -10.14 13.36 4.55
C GLU A 645 -11.27 13.72 3.60
N LYS A 646 -12.36 12.97 3.69
CA LYS A 646 -13.61 13.32 3.04
C LYS A 646 -14.18 14.55 3.72
N ILE A 647 -14.35 15.62 2.96
CA ILE A 647 -14.96 16.85 3.41
C ILE A 647 -16.21 17.18 2.60
N ILE A 648 -17.09 17.95 3.20
CA ILE A 648 -18.25 18.49 2.51
C ILE A 648 -18.00 19.98 2.34
N LEU A 649 -17.86 20.44 1.09
CA LEU A 649 -17.82 21.86 0.79
C LEU A 649 -19.21 22.41 0.53
N ILE A 650 -19.51 23.52 1.21
CA ILE A 650 -20.82 24.15 1.16
C ILE A 650 -20.58 25.59 0.74
N ARG A 651 -20.70 25.84 -0.58
CA ARG A 651 -20.50 27.17 -1.15
C ARG A 651 -21.32 28.16 -0.39
#